data_AF-A0AAN6T3R3-F1
#
_entry.id   AF-A0AAN6T3R3-F1
#
_cell.length_a   1.000
_cell.length_b   1.000
_cell.length_c   1.000
_cell.angle_alpha   90.00
_cell.angle_beta   90.00
_cell.angle_gamma   90.00
#
_symmetry.space_group_name_H-M   'P 1'
#
loop_
_entity.id
_entity.type
_entity.pdbx_description
1 polymer ?
#
loop_
_entity_poly.entity_id
_entity_poly.type
_entity_poly.pdbx_seq_one_letter_code
_entity_poly.pdbx_strand_id
1 'polypeptide(L)'
;MIDLGLARVGRLVQHTPQTWKTIHVAGTNGKGSICAYLSSMLAASGLSWARFTSPHLIDRWDCIAVNGRPVSEAVFREAEDVIKKRDEGNRIGATEFELLTATAFEIFHRQKVEFGVVEVGLGGRLDATNVLKQKAVTVIAKIGLDHQSFLGNTIEQITLQKAGIMRPGVPCVVDGSNQPSVLKVIQDHARQVGAELHYPTTSTLAETLASEKLEPHQIQNLACAHMAFRLACPEKDSSLGQFLPAIKQMQWPGRLQTLDIPRIVGHPREVLLDGAHNPQSAEVLARYVQRHLRTRGQPVTWVLAATQGKDMDGIFGLLLRPGDQVAAVRFGPVDRMPWVKPADPAELLRLAVQHGAKDAATHDAGDDVKGALTWASQAAGDGPLSSCCTSATMPPSHLVVVCGHAIWLGGPKHGWDESEWLIESYKQGETPTFIEHIKAGLQVLSQDDSAVLVFSGGPTRPETALSEAQSYHNLALANGYFNLFPTTSTTTTTTTTKAELPPPPPPLSTSRILLEERALDSYSNILLSLVAFWRHHGGVWPSRLTIVSHGFKRERLVDGHCAAIGFPLDRVAFVGINPPGVVDDDDDHCITGTGVGSLAVGGGGGGEKGREMKRGVQLALGQWKEDPHGVGEELAGKRRARNCWGVHQRLFVDEGERERSGVDVRVLADGSESLVEGGRRPWGRG
;
A
#
# COMPACT_ATOMS: atom_id res chain seq x y z
N MET A 1 0.71 -26.45 -5.75
CA MET A 1 -0.66 -26.84 -5.33
C MET A 1 -0.73 -26.61 -3.82
N ILE A 2 -1.73 -25.88 -3.33
CA ILE A 2 -1.89 -25.63 -1.88
C ILE A 2 -2.44 -26.92 -1.24
N ASP A 3 -1.73 -27.45 -0.26
CA ASP A 3 -2.19 -28.59 0.53
C ASP A 3 -3.08 -28.08 1.68
N LEU A 4 -4.37 -28.41 1.68
CA LEU A 4 -5.31 -27.96 2.70
C LEU A 4 -5.27 -28.87 3.93
N GLY A 5 -5.14 -28.29 5.12
CA GLY A 5 -5.15 -29.05 6.37
C GLY A 5 -5.06 -28.17 7.61
N LEU A 6 -5.46 -28.71 8.76
CA LEU A 6 -5.45 -27.98 10.04
C LEU A 6 -4.19 -28.27 10.89
N ALA A 7 -3.38 -29.25 10.51
CA ALA A 7 -2.26 -29.70 11.33
C ALA A 7 -1.18 -28.62 11.49
N ARG A 8 -0.83 -27.91 10.41
CA ARG A 8 0.20 -26.86 10.43
C ARG A 8 -0.22 -25.67 11.29
N VAL A 9 -1.38 -25.08 10.98
CA VAL A 9 -1.91 -23.97 11.79
C VAL A 9 -2.19 -24.38 13.24
N GLY A 10 -2.63 -25.62 13.48
CA GLY A 10 -2.80 -26.16 14.83
C GLY A 10 -1.50 -26.17 15.65
N ARG A 11 -0.37 -26.50 15.01
CA ARG A 11 0.97 -26.40 15.62
C ARG A 11 1.39 -24.94 15.85
N LEU A 12 1.11 -24.02 14.91
CA LEU A 12 1.44 -22.59 15.07
C LEU A 12 0.76 -21.95 16.28
N VAL A 13 -0.53 -22.25 16.47
CA VAL A 13 -1.34 -21.65 17.54
C VAL A 13 -1.28 -22.42 18.85
N GLN A 14 -0.46 -23.49 18.95
CA GLN A 14 -0.34 -24.31 20.16
C GLN A 14 0.03 -23.47 21.39
N HIS A 15 0.85 -22.44 21.20
CA HIS A 15 1.31 -21.52 22.24
C HIS A 15 0.52 -20.19 22.28
N THR A 16 -0.61 -20.11 21.58
CA THR A 16 -1.49 -18.92 21.59
C THR A 16 -2.81 -19.30 22.27
N PRO A 17 -2.99 -19.02 23.58
CA PRO A 17 -4.22 -19.35 24.29
C PRO A 17 -5.44 -18.64 23.70
N GLN A 18 -6.43 -19.41 23.27
CA GLN A 18 -7.68 -18.89 22.69
C GLN A 18 -8.77 -18.78 23.78
N THR A 19 -8.61 -17.81 24.68
CA THR A 19 -9.53 -17.61 25.82
C THR A 19 -10.81 -16.84 25.46
N TRP A 20 -10.85 -16.21 24.30
CA TRP A 20 -12.00 -15.45 23.80
C TRP A 20 -13.07 -16.37 23.19
N LYS A 21 -14.33 -15.96 23.27
CA LYS A 21 -15.44 -16.59 22.55
C LYS A 21 -15.39 -16.16 21.09
N THR A 22 -15.83 -17.02 20.16
CA THR A 22 -15.76 -16.69 18.74
C THR A 22 -17.09 -16.81 18.03
N ILE A 23 -17.41 -15.80 17.21
CA ILE A 23 -18.45 -15.87 16.19
C ILE A 23 -17.76 -16.13 14.86
N HIS A 24 -17.98 -17.31 14.28
CA HIS A 24 -17.21 -17.81 13.14
C HIS A 24 -18.06 -17.84 11.87
N VAL A 25 -17.67 -17.12 10.83
CA VAL A 25 -18.52 -16.80 9.68
C VAL A 25 -17.94 -17.40 8.39
N ALA A 26 -18.66 -18.36 7.81
CA ALA A 26 -18.39 -18.92 6.48
C ALA A 26 -19.47 -18.50 5.47
N GLY A 27 -19.17 -18.66 4.18
CA GLY A 27 -20.04 -18.24 3.09
C GLY A 27 -19.27 -17.98 1.80
N THR A 28 -19.97 -17.82 0.69
CA THR A 28 -19.38 -17.31 -0.56
C THR A 28 -19.40 -15.78 -0.50
N ASN A 29 -20.56 -15.19 -0.30
CA ASN A 29 -20.76 -13.73 -0.22
C ASN A 29 -21.34 -13.31 1.13
N GLY A 30 -21.16 -12.03 1.50
CA GLY A 30 -21.73 -11.44 2.72
C GLY A 30 -20.96 -11.67 4.03
N LYS A 31 -19.91 -12.50 4.03
CA LYS A 31 -19.08 -12.80 5.22
C LYS A 31 -18.55 -11.53 5.91
N GLY A 32 -17.74 -10.73 5.19
CA GLY A 32 -17.19 -9.47 5.71
C GLY A 32 -18.26 -8.50 6.25
N SER A 33 -19.39 -8.33 5.55
CA SER A 33 -20.50 -7.48 6.01
C SER A 33 -21.13 -8.01 7.31
N ILE A 34 -21.36 -9.32 7.43
CA ILE A 34 -21.85 -9.94 8.67
C ILE A 34 -20.86 -9.72 9.82
N CYS A 35 -19.57 -9.97 9.58
CA CYS A 35 -18.52 -9.73 10.58
C CYS A 35 -18.50 -8.28 11.05
N ALA A 36 -18.73 -7.34 10.14
CA ALA A 36 -18.66 -5.94 10.44
C ALA A 36 -19.94 -5.44 11.16
N TYR A 37 -21.14 -5.94 10.84
CA TYR A 37 -22.35 -5.73 11.66
C TYR A 37 -22.20 -6.29 13.07
N LEU A 38 -21.69 -7.51 13.21
CA LEU A 38 -21.42 -8.13 14.51
C LEU A 38 -20.46 -7.29 15.35
N SER A 39 -19.40 -6.78 14.73
CA SER A 39 -18.42 -5.91 15.38
C SER A 39 -19.06 -4.61 15.89
N SER A 40 -19.94 -3.98 15.09
CA SER A 40 -20.70 -2.80 15.50
C SER A 40 -21.66 -3.09 16.66
N MET A 41 -22.34 -4.25 16.66
CA MET A 41 -23.23 -4.66 17.75
C MET A 41 -22.47 -4.94 19.05
N LEU A 42 -21.34 -5.64 18.96
CA LEU A 42 -20.45 -5.89 20.11
C LEU A 42 -19.93 -4.58 20.72
N ALA A 43 -19.52 -3.63 19.86
CA ALA A 43 -19.12 -2.29 20.29
C ALA A 43 -20.25 -1.55 21.02
N ALA A 44 -21.47 -1.55 20.45
CA ALA A 44 -22.63 -0.88 21.03
C ALA A 44 -23.03 -1.47 22.40
N SER A 45 -22.78 -2.76 22.62
CA SER A 45 -23.03 -3.42 23.91
C SER A 45 -21.86 -3.36 24.91
N GLY A 46 -20.84 -2.56 24.62
CA GLY A 46 -19.68 -2.31 25.48
C GLY A 46 -18.80 -3.54 25.71
N LEU A 47 -18.82 -4.50 24.78
CA LEU A 47 -17.99 -5.70 24.84
C LEU A 47 -16.66 -5.46 24.13
N SER A 48 -15.57 -5.99 24.68
CA SER A 48 -14.29 -5.98 23.98
C SER A 48 -14.27 -7.03 22.88
N TRP A 49 -13.84 -6.63 21.68
CA TRP A 49 -13.86 -7.51 20.52
C TRP A 49 -12.70 -7.28 19.58
N ALA A 50 -12.38 -8.32 18.82
CA ALA A 50 -11.49 -8.23 17.67
C ALA A 50 -12.11 -8.93 16.45
N ARG A 51 -11.84 -8.40 15.26
CA ARG A 51 -12.33 -8.91 13.99
C ARG A 51 -11.16 -9.34 13.12
N PHE A 52 -11.28 -10.50 12.49
CA PHE A 52 -10.37 -10.98 11.46
C PHE A 52 -11.17 -11.28 10.20
N THR A 53 -10.88 -10.53 9.12
CA THR A 53 -11.52 -10.64 7.79
C THR A 53 -10.49 -10.94 6.72
N SER A 54 -10.91 -11.41 5.55
CA SER A 54 -9.98 -11.58 4.42
C SER A 54 -10.69 -11.48 3.05
N PRO A 55 -9.98 -11.06 1.99
CA PRO A 55 -8.62 -10.50 1.97
C PRO A 55 -8.56 -9.09 2.61
N HIS A 56 -7.37 -8.50 2.69
CA HIS A 56 -7.20 -7.09 3.05
C HIS A 56 -7.60 -6.16 1.88
N LEU A 57 -7.86 -4.88 2.16
CA LEU A 57 -8.21 -3.88 1.13
C LEU A 57 -7.04 -2.95 0.77
N ILE A 58 -6.35 -2.36 1.75
CA ILE A 58 -5.19 -1.49 1.52
C ILE A 58 -3.95 -2.21 2.05
N ASP A 59 -3.88 -2.44 3.36
CA ASP A 59 -2.73 -3.05 4.01
C ASP A 59 -3.06 -4.39 4.67
N ARG A 60 -2.06 -5.27 4.80
CA ARG A 60 -2.26 -6.60 5.43
C ARG A 60 -2.83 -6.53 6.85
N TRP A 61 -2.56 -5.48 7.61
CA TRP A 61 -3.10 -5.32 8.96
C TRP A 61 -4.56 -4.84 9.00
N ASP A 62 -5.11 -4.28 7.91
CA ASP A 62 -6.52 -3.85 7.84
C ASP A 62 -7.52 -5.00 7.98
N CYS A 63 -7.02 -6.21 7.72
CA CYS A 63 -7.76 -7.43 7.88
C CYS A 63 -8.01 -7.78 9.36
N ILE A 64 -7.28 -7.15 10.30
CA ILE A 64 -7.40 -7.34 11.75
C ILE A 64 -7.78 -6.01 12.41
N ALA A 65 -8.92 -5.98 13.10
CA ALA A 65 -9.36 -4.83 13.87
C ALA A 65 -9.59 -5.21 15.33
N VAL A 66 -9.33 -4.28 16.24
CA VAL A 66 -9.59 -4.42 17.68
C VAL A 66 -10.39 -3.20 18.14
N ASN A 67 -11.53 -3.43 18.79
CA ASN A 67 -12.41 -2.38 19.33
C ASN A 67 -12.68 -1.21 18.36
N GLY A 68 -12.95 -1.53 17.09
CA GLY A 68 -13.39 -0.55 16.08
C GLY A 68 -12.30 0.02 15.20
N ARG A 69 -11.04 -0.34 15.37
CA ARG A 69 -9.93 0.19 14.56
C ARG A 69 -9.04 -0.95 14.01
N PRO A 70 -8.57 -0.86 12.76
CA PRO A 70 -7.45 -1.66 12.29
C PRO A 70 -6.28 -1.60 13.27
N VAL A 71 -5.57 -2.70 13.45
CA VAL A 71 -4.35 -2.70 14.26
C VAL A 71 -3.25 -1.92 13.55
N SER A 72 -2.35 -1.30 14.30
CA SER A 72 -1.19 -0.65 13.69
C SER A 72 -0.25 -1.68 13.08
N GLU A 73 0.51 -1.25 12.06
CA GLU A 73 1.56 -2.05 11.45
C GLU A 73 2.52 -2.64 12.50
N ALA A 74 2.93 -1.84 13.50
CA ALA A 74 3.82 -2.29 14.56
C ALA A 74 3.23 -3.47 15.36
N VAL A 75 1.97 -3.38 15.78
CA VAL A 75 1.28 -4.46 16.51
C VAL A 75 1.16 -5.71 15.65
N PHE A 76 0.85 -5.53 14.36
CA PHE A 76 0.77 -6.64 13.41
C PHE A 76 2.12 -7.33 13.24
N ARG A 77 3.19 -6.57 12.96
CA ARG A 77 4.52 -7.12 12.71
C ARG A 77 5.10 -7.80 13.94
N GLU A 78 4.90 -7.24 15.14
CA GLU A 78 5.36 -7.86 16.37
C GLU A 78 4.71 -9.24 16.61
N ALA A 79 3.41 -9.36 16.38
CA ALA A 79 2.71 -10.64 16.46
C ALA A 79 3.16 -11.59 15.34
N GLU A 80 3.30 -11.08 14.12
CA GLU A 80 3.72 -11.85 12.95
C GLU A 80 5.13 -12.44 13.13
N ASP A 81 6.08 -11.66 13.65
CA ASP A 81 7.45 -12.12 13.89
C ASP A 81 7.51 -13.26 14.89
N VAL A 82 6.66 -13.23 15.92
CA VAL A 82 6.54 -14.35 16.87
C VAL A 82 6.02 -15.61 16.17
N ILE A 83 5.02 -15.47 15.29
CA ILE A 83 4.48 -16.60 14.54
C ILE A 83 5.49 -17.14 13.52
N LYS A 84 6.21 -16.27 12.80
CA LYS A 84 7.27 -16.66 11.84
C LYS A 84 8.41 -17.40 12.53
N LYS A 85 8.90 -16.89 13.67
CA LYS A 85 9.91 -17.60 14.47
C LYS A 85 9.44 -18.99 14.91
N ARG A 86 8.15 -19.15 15.24
CA ARG A 86 7.56 -20.46 15.57
C ARG A 86 7.47 -21.37 14.33
N ASP A 87 7.10 -20.84 13.17
CA ASP A 87 7.04 -21.59 11.91
C ASP A 87 8.42 -22.13 11.52
N GLU A 88 9.43 -21.26 11.52
CA GLU A 88 10.83 -21.57 11.18
C GLU A 88 11.45 -22.53 12.20
N GLY A 89 11.36 -22.20 13.50
CA GLY A 89 11.98 -22.99 14.58
C GLY A 89 11.42 -24.41 14.68
N ASN A 90 10.14 -24.60 14.35
CA ASN A 90 9.48 -25.90 14.39
C ASN A 90 9.36 -26.58 13.02
N ARG A 91 9.92 -25.96 11.96
CA ARG A 91 9.85 -26.42 10.56
C ARG A 91 8.44 -26.84 10.16
N ILE A 92 7.46 -25.97 10.44
CA ILE A 92 6.04 -26.25 10.17
C ILE A 92 5.75 -26.09 8.68
N GLY A 93 6.31 -25.07 8.03
CA GLY A 93 6.11 -24.81 6.60
C GLY A 93 4.69 -24.31 6.33
N ALA A 94 4.20 -23.40 7.17
CA ALA A 94 2.85 -22.88 7.08
C ALA A 94 2.66 -22.00 5.84
N THR A 95 1.46 -22.04 5.29
CA THR A 95 1.04 -21.15 4.20
C THR A 95 0.87 -19.71 4.71
N GLU A 96 0.91 -18.73 3.80
CA GLU A 96 0.71 -17.31 4.14
C GLU A 96 -0.62 -17.05 4.86
N PHE A 97 -1.69 -17.77 4.53
CA PHE A 97 -2.98 -17.63 5.22
C PHE A 97 -2.99 -18.28 6.61
N GLU A 98 -2.27 -19.40 6.79
CA GLU A 98 -2.09 -20.02 8.11
C GLU A 98 -1.26 -19.12 9.04
N LEU A 99 -0.20 -18.48 8.52
CA LEU A 99 0.59 -17.47 9.23
C LEU A 99 -0.28 -16.28 9.62
N LEU A 100 -1.04 -15.71 8.68
CA LEU A 100 -1.92 -14.57 8.94
C LEU A 100 -2.98 -14.89 10.00
N THR A 101 -3.58 -16.09 9.94
CA THR A 101 -4.56 -16.55 10.93
C THR A 101 -3.94 -16.66 12.33
N ALA A 102 -2.75 -17.26 12.42
CA ALA A 102 -2.05 -17.38 13.69
C ALA A 102 -1.64 -15.99 14.24
N THR A 103 -1.23 -15.06 13.39
CA THR A 103 -0.94 -13.66 13.74
C THR A 103 -2.17 -12.98 14.31
N ALA A 104 -3.34 -13.11 13.65
CA ALA A 104 -4.59 -12.55 14.15
C ALA A 104 -4.94 -13.09 15.55
N PHE A 105 -4.80 -14.41 15.76
CA PHE A 105 -5.11 -15.02 17.06
C PHE A 105 -4.10 -14.60 18.15
N GLU A 106 -2.83 -14.43 17.80
CA GLU A 106 -1.82 -13.90 18.71
C GLU A 106 -2.17 -12.47 19.15
N ILE A 107 -2.63 -11.63 18.23
CA ILE A 107 -3.13 -10.28 18.54
C ILE A 107 -4.35 -10.36 19.45
N PHE A 108 -5.34 -11.20 19.14
CA PHE A 108 -6.55 -11.34 19.96
C PHE A 108 -6.22 -11.75 21.39
N HIS A 109 -5.27 -12.68 21.53
CA HIS A 109 -4.74 -13.12 22.82
C HIS A 109 -4.11 -11.98 23.61
N ARG A 110 -3.15 -11.26 23.00
CA ARG A 110 -2.43 -10.16 23.66
C ARG A 110 -3.35 -9.00 24.05
N GLN A 111 -4.36 -8.73 23.23
CA GLN A 111 -5.35 -7.68 23.47
C GLN A 111 -6.46 -8.10 24.45
N LYS A 112 -6.48 -9.37 24.89
CA LYS A 112 -7.40 -9.91 25.89
C LYS A 112 -8.87 -9.63 25.58
N VAL A 113 -9.25 -9.76 24.31
CA VAL A 113 -10.63 -9.51 23.87
C VAL A 113 -11.59 -10.57 24.42
N GLU A 114 -12.84 -10.19 24.66
CA GLU A 114 -13.89 -11.14 25.05
C GLU A 114 -14.41 -11.93 23.85
N PHE A 115 -14.54 -11.25 22.70
CA PHE A 115 -15.07 -11.84 21.47
C PHE A 115 -14.12 -11.69 20.27
N GLY A 116 -13.91 -12.79 19.55
CA GLY A 116 -13.38 -12.80 18.20
C GLY A 116 -14.51 -12.91 17.17
N VAL A 117 -14.52 -12.05 16.16
CA VAL A 117 -15.40 -12.18 14.98
C VAL A 117 -14.52 -12.58 13.81
N VAL A 118 -14.62 -13.84 13.40
CA VAL A 118 -13.63 -14.44 12.49
C VAL A 118 -14.31 -14.90 11.20
N GLU A 119 -13.90 -14.30 10.09
CA GLU A 119 -14.26 -14.72 8.73
C GLU A 119 -13.39 -15.89 8.29
N VAL A 120 -14.02 -16.87 7.64
CA VAL A 120 -13.33 -17.95 6.94
C VAL A 120 -12.73 -17.44 5.64
N GLY A 121 -11.46 -17.77 5.37
CA GLY A 121 -10.77 -17.42 4.13
C GLY A 121 -11.30 -18.21 2.94
N LEU A 122 -11.09 -19.52 2.94
CA LEU A 122 -11.47 -20.43 1.86
C LEU A 122 -12.15 -21.70 2.38
N GLY A 123 -13.35 -21.98 1.85
CA GLY A 123 -14.10 -23.18 2.23
C GLY A 123 -14.66 -23.06 3.65
N GLY A 124 -14.04 -23.76 4.61
CA GLY A 124 -14.44 -23.77 6.02
C GLY A 124 -13.92 -24.97 6.80
N ARG A 125 -14.15 -26.20 6.31
CA ARG A 125 -13.77 -27.45 6.98
C ARG A 125 -12.28 -27.52 7.29
N LEU A 126 -11.45 -27.23 6.29
CA LEU A 126 -9.98 -27.25 6.37
C LEU A 126 -9.38 -25.84 6.31
N ASP A 127 -10.21 -24.81 6.50
CA ASP A 127 -9.72 -23.44 6.57
C ASP A 127 -8.89 -23.22 7.83
N ALA A 128 -7.82 -22.43 7.74
CA ALA A 128 -6.93 -22.16 8.87
C ALA A 128 -7.68 -21.63 10.10
N THR A 129 -8.73 -20.83 9.91
CA THR A 129 -9.53 -20.28 11.02
C THR A 129 -10.32 -21.36 11.76
N ASN A 130 -10.48 -22.56 11.19
CA ASN A 130 -11.28 -23.61 11.80
C ASN A 130 -10.59 -24.29 13.01
N VAL A 131 -9.35 -23.91 13.33
CA VAL A 131 -8.67 -24.31 14.59
C VAL A 131 -9.19 -23.59 15.85
N LEU A 132 -10.15 -22.67 15.68
CA LEU A 132 -10.82 -22.00 16.79
C LEU A 132 -11.41 -23.00 17.80
N LYS A 133 -11.06 -22.82 19.08
CA LYS A 133 -11.46 -23.70 20.19
C LYS A 133 -12.82 -23.34 20.80
N GLN A 134 -13.06 -22.06 21.07
CA GLN A 134 -14.23 -21.57 21.81
C GLN A 134 -15.25 -20.90 20.87
N LYS A 135 -15.89 -21.67 19.98
CA LYS A 135 -16.94 -21.11 19.11
C LYS A 135 -18.23 -20.94 19.91
N ALA A 136 -18.69 -19.70 20.04
CA ALA A 136 -19.99 -19.40 20.64
C ALA A 136 -21.12 -19.58 19.63
N VAL A 137 -20.90 -19.14 18.39
CA VAL A 137 -21.86 -19.24 17.29
C VAL A 137 -21.11 -19.43 15.97
N THR A 138 -21.70 -20.20 15.06
CA THR A 138 -21.24 -20.27 13.67
C THR A 138 -22.27 -19.64 12.74
N VAL A 139 -21.83 -19.07 11.61
CA VAL A 139 -22.72 -18.45 10.63
C VAL A 139 -22.39 -18.98 9.24
N ILE A 140 -23.40 -19.44 8.51
CA ILE A 140 -23.32 -19.79 7.09
C ILE A 140 -24.10 -18.74 6.30
N ALA A 141 -23.36 -17.79 5.72
CA ALA A 141 -23.88 -16.74 4.86
C ALA A 141 -24.31 -17.29 3.48
N LYS A 142 -24.54 -16.40 2.51
CA LYS A 142 -24.93 -16.78 1.16
C LYS A 142 -23.91 -17.72 0.52
N ILE A 143 -24.39 -18.83 -0.04
CA ILE A 143 -23.59 -19.80 -0.80
C ILE A 143 -23.81 -19.57 -2.29
N GLY A 144 -22.71 -19.67 -3.03
CA GLY A 144 -22.65 -19.60 -4.48
C GLY A 144 -21.42 -20.34 -4.98
N LEU A 145 -21.37 -20.58 -6.29
CA LEU A 145 -20.21 -21.18 -6.95
C LEU A 145 -19.04 -20.18 -6.92
N ASP A 146 -17.95 -20.58 -6.26
CA ASP A 146 -16.67 -19.86 -6.26
C ASP A 146 -15.56 -20.84 -5.85
N HIS A 147 -14.33 -20.56 -6.28
CA HIS A 147 -13.15 -21.39 -5.99
C HIS A 147 -13.32 -22.89 -6.30
N GLN A 148 -13.99 -23.21 -7.42
CA GLN A 148 -14.35 -24.58 -7.79
C GLN A 148 -13.14 -25.53 -7.87
N SER A 149 -11.98 -25.01 -8.28
CA SER A 149 -10.71 -25.76 -8.33
C SER A 149 -10.25 -26.30 -6.96
N PHE A 150 -10.72 -25.71 -5.85
CA PHE A 150 -10.34 -26.09 -4.48
C PHE A 150 -11.48 -26.73 -3.69
N LEU A 151 -12.72 -26.27 -3.90
CA LEU A 151 -13.86 -26.61 -3.04
C LEU A 151 -14.80 -27.64 -3.66
N GLY A 152 -14.65 -27.94 -4.95
CA GLY A 152 -15.52 -28.83 -5.71
C GLY A 152 -16.29 -28.10 -6.81
N ASN A 153 -16.84 -28.88 -7.74
CA ASN A 153 -17.48 -28.37 -8.95
C ASN A 153 -18.98 -28.14 -8.79
N THR A 154 -19.58 -28.57 -7.67
CA THR A 154 -21.01 -28.37 -7.40
C THR A 154 -21.24 -27.48 -6.18
N ILE A 155 -22.40 -26.83 -6.15
CA ILE A 155 -22.78 -25.97 -5.02
C ILE A 155 -22.91 -26.78 -3.74
N GLU A 156 -23.37 -28.03 -3.80
CA GLU A 156 -23.49 -28.94 -2.67
C GLU A 156 -22.12 -29.29 -2.06
N GLN A 157 -21.10 -29.52 -2.89
CA GLN A 157 -19.73 -29.78 -2.43
C GLN A 157 -19.16 -28.56 -1.70
N ILE A 158 -19.35 -27.37 -2.28
CA ILE A 158 -18.95 -26.09 -1.69
C ILE A 158 -19.69 -25.86 -0.36
N THR A 159 -20.99 -26.16 -0.30
CA THR A 159 -21.79 -26.08 0.92
C THR A 159 -21.22 -27.00 2.01
N LEU A 160 -20.87 -28.24 1.68
CA LEU A 160 -20.27 -29.19 2.62
C LEU A 160 -18.98 -28.66 3.24
N GLN A 161 -18.11 -28.07 2.41
CA GLN A 161 -16.87 -27.45 2.88
C GLN A 161 -17.16 -26.29 3.84
N LYS A 162 -18.11 -25.41 3.50
CA LYS A 162 -18.47 -24.25 4.34
C LYS A 162 -19.15 -24.67 5.65
N ALA A 163 -20.05 -25.66 5.60
CA ALA A 163 -20.74 -26.18 6.77
C ALA A 163 -19.79 -26.86 7.78
N GLY A 164 -18.61 -27.30 7.35
CA GLY A 164 -17.58 -27.91 8.21
C GLY A 164 -17.00 -27.01 9.31
N ILE A 165 -17.44 -25.76 9.42
CA ILE A 165 -17.14 -24.90 10.57
C ILE A 165 -18.01 -25.20 11.80
N MET A 166 -19.14 -25.90 11.63
CA MET A 166 -20.06 -26.28 12.70
C MET A 166 -19.36 -27.13 13.76
N ARG A 167 -19.86 -27.08 14.99
CA ARG A 167 -19.38 -27.89 16.11
C ARG A 167 -20.57 -28.46 16.89
N PRO A 168 -20.44 -29.65 17.50
CA PRO A 168 -21.49 -30.21 18.34
C PRO A 168 -21.88 -29.23 19.46
N GLY A 169 -23.18 -29.01 19.65
CA GLY A 169 -23.72 -28.12 20.70
C GLY A 169 -23.48 -26.63 20.47
N VAL A 170 -22.86 -26.22 19.36
CA VAL A 170 -22.69 -24.81 19.00
C VAL A 170 -23.77 -24.42 17.98
N PRO A 171 -24.60 -23.40 18.26
CA PRO A 171 -25.66 -22.99 17.35
C PRO A 171 -25.07 -22.42 16.05
N CYS A 172 -25.82 -22.60 14.96
CA CYS A 172 -25.45 -22.15 13.63
C CYS A 172 -26.57 -21.30 13.01
N VAL A 173 -26.24 -20.05 12.68
CA VAL A 173 -27.14 -19.15 11.95
C VAL A 173 -26.93 -19.35 10.46
N VAL A 174 -28.02 -19.50 9.70
CA VAL A 174 -27.98 -19.77 8.27
C VAL A 174 -28.77 -18.71 7.53
N ASP A 175 -28.17 -18.17 6.46
CA ASP A 175 -28.92 -17.36 5.50
C ASP A 175 -30.01 -18.23 4.82
N GLY A 176 -31.26 -18.00 5.23
CA GLY A 176 -32.43 -18.72 4.75
C GLY A 176 -32.79 -18.44 3.29
N SER A 177 -32.18 -17.42 2.66
CA SER A 177 -32.38 -17.12 1.23
C SER A 177 -31.60 -18.08 0.31
N ASN A 178 -30.76 -18.96 0.86
CA ASN A 178 -30.07 -19.98 0.08
C ASN A 178 -31.05 -20.92 -0.62
N GLN A 179 -30.64 -21.46 -1.78
CA GLN A 179 -31.50 -22.35 -2.54
C GLN A 179 -31.79 -23.67 -1.79
N PRO A 180 -32.92 -24.36 -2.08
CA PRO A 180 -33.31 -25.56 -1.35
C PRO A 180 -32.24 -26.66 -1.28
N SER A 181 -31.45 -26.87 -2.35
CA SER A 181 -30.39 -27.89 -2.34
C SER A 181 -29.28 -27.55 -1.34
N VAL A 182 -28.91 -26.28 -1.23
CA VAL A 182 -27.93 -25.79 -0.25
C VAL A 182 -28.48 -25.94 1.17
N LEU A 183 -29.72 -25.52 1.41
CA LEU A 183 -30.36 -25.64 2.72
C LEU A 183 -30.44 -27.09 3.19
N LYS A 184 -30.81 -28.01 2.28
CA LYS A 184 -30.84 -29.45 2.57
C LYS A 184 -29.47 -29.97 3.01
N VAL A 185 -28.41 -29.60 2.29
CA VAL A 185 -27.04 -30.02 2.63
C VAL A 185 -26.61 -29.50 4.01
N ILE A 186 -26.93 -28.25 4.33
CA ILE A 186 -26.67 -27.64 5.64
C ILE A 186 -27.43 -28.38 6.74
N GLN A 187 -28.72 -28.67 6.53
CA GLN A 187 -29.56 -29.43 7.47
C GLN A 187 -29.04 -30.85 7.71
N ASP A 188 -28.67 -31.57 6.65
CA ASP A 188 -28.12 -32.92 6.75
C ASP A 188 -26.80 -32.91 7.53
N HIS A 189 -25.91 -31.96 7.25
CA HIS A 189 -24.64 -31.84 7.98
C HIS A 189 -24.82 -31.43 9.45
N ALA A 190 -25.72 -30.48 9.73
CA ALA A 190 -26.01 -30.02 11.09
C ALA A 190 -26.54 -31.15 11.97
N ARG A 191 -27.41 -32.03 11.42
CA ARG A 191 -27.88 -33.23 12.10
C ARG A 191 -26.74 -34.21 12.42
N GLN A 192 -25.81 -34.39 11.49
CA GLN A 192 -24.65 -35.28 11.68
C GLN A 192 -23.68 -34.76 12.76
N VAL A 193 -23.46 -33.45 12.80
CA VAL A 193 -22.54 -32.81 13.77
C VAL A 193 -23.20 -32.55 15.12
N GLY A 194 -24.53 -32.46 15.18
CA GLY A 194 -25.28 -32.07 16.37
C GLY A 194 -25.28 -30.56 16.62
N ALA A 195 -25.42 -29.76 15.56
CA ALA A 195 -25.54 -28.30 15.63
C ALA A 195 -26.99 -27.86 15.43
N GLU A 196 -27.48 -26.93 16.27
CA GLU A 196 -28.81 -26.35 16.12
C GLU A 196 -28.81 -25.26 15.03
N LEU A 197 -29.79 -25.29 14.13
CA LEU A 197 -29.90 -24.32 13.04
C LEU A 197 -30.91 -23.22 13.34
N HIS A 198 -30.51 -21.98 13.13
CA HIS A 198 -31.37 -20.80 13.24
C HIS A 198 -31.45 -20.06 11.90
N TYR A 199 -32.67 -19.79 11.45
CA TYR A 199 -32.95 -19.02 10.24
C TYR A 199 -33.55 -17.68 10.63
N PRO A 200 -32.84 -16.56 10.45
CA PRO A 200 -33.32 -15.26 10.86
C PRO A 200 -34.42 -14.76 9.91
N THR A 201 -35.42 -14.07 10.46
CA THR A 201 -36.47 -13.39 9.69
C THR A 201 -36.04 -11.98 9.33
N THR A 202 -36.39 -11.52 8.13
CA THR A 202 -36.00 -10.20 7.62
C THR A 202 -37.12 -9.16 7.68
N SER A 203 -38.38 -9.57 7.83
CA SER A 203 -39.55 -8.66 7.76
C SER A 203 -39.46 -7.52 8.77
N THR A 204 -39.26 -7.82 10.05
CA THR A 204 -39.18 -6.81 11.13
C THR A 204 -37.99 -5.87 10.92
N LEU A 205 -36.86 -6.39 10.44
CA LEU A 205 -35.67 -5.60 10.13
C LEU A 205 -35.91 -4.67 8.95
N ALA A 206 -36.52 -5.19 7.87
CA ALA A 206 -36.83 -4.41 6.68
C ALA A 206 -37.81 -3.27 6.97
N GLU A 207 -38.82 -3.51 7.80
CA GLU A 207 -39.76 -2.48 8.24
C GLU A 207 -39.06 -1.41 9.09
N THR A 208 -38.25 -1.82 10.06
CA THR A 208 -37.53 -0.90 10.97
C THR A 208 -36.49 -0.05 10.22
N LEU A 209 -35.89 -0.61 9.17
CA LEU A 209 -34.79 0.01 8.40
C LEU A 209 -35.24 0.53 7.03
N ALA A 210 -36.55 0.66 6.81
CA ALA A 210 -37.09 1.09 5.52
C ALA A 210 -36.52 2.46 5.07
N SER A 211 -36.19 3.35 6.01
CA SER A 211 -35.55 4.65 5.75
C SER A 211 -34.08 4.57 5.35
N GLU A 212 -33.38 3.48 5.67
CA GLU A 212 -31.92 3.37 5.51
C GLU A 212 -31.50 2.89 4.11
N LYS A 213 -32.46 2.67 3.20
CA LYS A 213 -32.23 2.27 1.80
C LYS A 213 -31.29 1.06 1.64
N LEU A 214 -31.29 0.15 2.61
CA LEU A 214 -30.49 -1.07 2.55
C LEU A 214 -30.99 -1.99 1.43
N GLU A 215 -30.06 -2.57 0.69
CA GLU A 215 -30.40 -3.58 -0.32
C GLU A 215 -30.84 -4.89 0.36
N PRO A 216 -31.69 -5.72 -0.28
CA PRO A 216 -32.21 -6.95 0.33
C PRO A 216 -31.14 -7.89 0.89
N HIS A 217 -29.98 -7.98 0.24
CA HIS A 217 -28.85 -8.79 0.70
C HIS A 217 -28.18 -8.21 1.96
N GLN A 218 -28.14 -6.88 2.12
CA GLN A 218 -27.64 -6.23 3.34
C GLN A 218 -28.59 -6.48 4.51
N ILE A 219 -29.90 -6.43 4.27
CA ILE A 219 -30.92 -6.77 5.28
C ILE A 219 -30.74 -8.24 5.73
N GLN A 220 -30.54 -9.16 4.80
CA GLN A 220 -30.31 -10.57 5.10
C GLN A 220 -29.01 -10.80 5.90
N ASN A 221 -27.92 -10.15 5.51
CA ASN A 221 -26.65 -10.20 6.24
C ASN A 221 -26.80 -9.64 7.66
N LEU A 222 -27.51 -8.52 7.81
CA LEU A 222 -27.80 -7.92 9.10
C LEU A 222 -28.67 -8.83 9.98
N ALA A 223 -29.66 -9.50 9.40
CA ALA A 223 -30.49 -10.47 10.11
C ALA A 223 -29.67 -11.66 10.64
N CYS A 224 -28.71 -12.15 9.85
CA CYS A 224 -27.78 -13.18 10.29
C CYS A 224 -26.87 -12.68 11.41
N ALA A 225 -26.31 -11.48 11.28
CA ALA A 225 -25.48 -10.86 12.31
C ALA A 225 -26.25 -10.65 13.62
N HIS A 226 -27.48 -10.13 13.55
CA HIS A 226 -28.33 -9.89 14.71
C HIS A 226 -28.69 -11.18 15.45
N MET A 227 -29.10 -12.21 14.73
CA MET A 227 -29.37 -13.52 15.33
C MET A 227 -28.11 -14.14 15.95
N ALA A 228 -26.96 -14.03 15.27
CA ALA A 228 -25.70 -14.53 15.80
C ALA A 228 -25.26 -13.77 17.07
N PHE A 229 -25.45 -12.45 17.11
CA PHE A 229 -25.22 -11.65 18.32
C PHE A 229 -26.11 -12.13 19.49
N ARG A 230 -27.41 -12.32 19.25
CA ARG A 230 -28.36 -12.79 20.27
C ARG A 230 -27.95 -14.13 20.89
N LEU A 231 -27.49 -15.06 20.06
CA LEU A 231 -27.05 -16.38 20.51
C LEU A 231 -25.69 -16.33 21.23
N ALA A 232 -24.78 -15.45 20.79
CA ALA A 232 -23.46 -15.32 21.39
C ALA A 232 -23.48 -14.55 22.73
N CYS A 233 -24.42 -13.62 22.88
CA CYS A 233 -24.52 -12.68 23.99
C CYS A 233 -25.94 -12.65 24.59
N PRO A 234 -26.47 -13.77 25.11
CA PRO A 234 -27.88 -13.85 25.56
C PRO A 234 -28.21 -12.90 26.73
N GLU A 235 -27.22 -12.54 27.53
CA GLU A 235 -27.36 -11.63 28.69
C GLU A 235 -27.38 -10.13 28.30
N LYS A 236 -27.09 -9.80 27.04
CA LYS A 236 -27.06 -8.40 26.57
C LYS A 236 -28.40 -8.03 25.96
N ASP A 237 -28.79 -6.76 26.14
CA ASP A 237 -29.90 -6.22 25.35
C ASP A 237 -29.56 -6.34 23.86
N SER A 238 -30.49 -6.92 23.12
CA SER A 238 -30.37 -7.18 21.69
C SER A 238 -31.49 -6.48 20.91
N SER A 239 -32.15 -5.50 21.51
CA SER A 239 -33.12 -4.65 20.83
C SER A 239 -32.46 -3.98 19.61
N LEU A 240 -33.14 -4.03 18.47
CA LEU A 240 -32.62 -3.43 17.24
C LEU A 240 -32.36 -1.94 17.43
N GLY A 241 -33.23 -1.25 18.19
CA GLY A 241 -33.10 0.17 18.50
C GLY A 241 -31.74 0.55 19.10
N GLN A 242 -31.15 -0.31 19.94
CA GLN A 242 -29.82 -0.09 20.51
C GLN A 242 -28.73 -0.07 19.44
N PHE A 243 -28.86 -0.92 18.41
CA PHE A 243 -27.85 -1.08 17.38
C PHE A 243 -28.04 -0.15 16.19
N LEU A 244 -29.22 0.45 16.01
CA LEU A 244 -29.52 1.31 14.87
C LEU A 244 -28.47 2.41 14.65
N PRO A 245 -28.05 3.20 15.66
CA PRO A 245 -27.03 4.24 15.43
C PRO A 245 -25.71 3.66 14.92
N ALA A 246 -25.26 2.53 15.50
CA ALA A 246 -24.02 1.87 15.12
C ALA A 246 -24.09 1.23 13.73
N ILE A 247 -25.24 0.67 13.36
CA ILE A 247 -25.49 0.09 12.03
C ILE A 247 -25.49 1.19 10.96
N LYS A 248 -26.07 2.37 11.25
CA LYS A 248 -26.12 3.49 10.32
C LYS A 248 -24.76 4.11 10.01
N GLN A 249 -23.90 4.18 11.02
CA GLN A 249 -22.55 4.74 10.89
C GLN A 249 -21.54 3.72 10.35
N MET A 250 -21.93 2.44 10.30
CA MET A 250 -21.07 1.37 9.86
C MET A 250 -20.73 1.54 8.37
N GLN A 251 -19.43 1.59 8.07
CA GLN A 251 -18.92 1.56 6.71
C GLN A 251 -18.09 0.30 6.51
N TRP A 252 -18.32 -0.38 5.39
CA TRP A 252 -17.50 -1.51 4.96
C TRP A 252 -16.75 -1.13 3.67
N PRO A 253 -15.45 -0.81 3.76
CA PRO A 253 -14.69 -0.33 2.62
C PRO A 253 -14.75 -1.29 1.42
N GLY A 254 -14.92 -0.73 0.22
CA GLY A 254 -14.94 -1.48 -1.04
C GLY A 254 -16.20 -2.33 -1.29
N ARG A 255 -17.32 -2.08 -0.60
CA ARG A 255 -18.63 -2.72 -0.89
C ARG A 255 -19.71 -1.65 -1.01
N LEU A 256 -20.16 -1.40 -2.24
CA LEU A 256 -21.10 -0.33 -2.61
C LEU A 256 -20.75 1.01 -1.92
N GLN A 257 -19.45 1.34 -1.91
CA GLN A 257 -18.94 2.50 -1.19
C GLN A 257 -18.87 3.70 -2.14
N THR A 258 -19.61 4.76 -1.82
CA THR A 258 -19.47 6.04 -2.53
C THR A 258 -18.26 6.80 -2.00
N LEU A 259 -17.40 7.26 -2.91
CA LEU A 259 -16.20 8.05 -2.62
C LEU A 259 -16.21 9.34 -3.43
N ASP A 260 -15.77 10.44 -2.82
CA ASP A 260 -15.46 11.67 -3.55
C ASP A 260 -13.96 11.72 -3.88
N ILE A 261 -13.62 11.94 -5.15
CA ILE A 261 -12.23 11.82 -5.65
C ILE A 261 -11.61 13.12 -6.23
N PRO A 262 -11.85 14.32 -5.66
CA PRO A 262 -11.36 15.57 -6.23
C PRO A 262 -9.84 15.67 -6.19
N ARG A 263 -9.20 14.99 -5.24
CA ARG A 263 -7.74 14.89 -5.14
C ARG A 263 -7.11 14.08 -6.28
N ILE A 264 -7.90 13.25 -6.95
CA ILE A 264 -7.46 12.40 -8.05
C ILE A 264 -7.73 13.10 -9.38
N VAL A 265 -8.95 13.61 -9.58
CA VAL A 265 -9.43 14.13 -10.88
C VAL A 265 -9.48 15.66 -10.98
N GLY A 266 -9.20 16.38 -9.89
CA GLY A 266 -9.10 17.84 -9.86
C GLY A 266 -10.43 18.59 -9.69
N HIS A 267 -11.57 17.90 -9.58
CA HIS A 267 -12.89 18.48 -9.35
C HIS A 267 -13.77 17.51 -8.53
N PRO A 268 -14.82 17.99 -7.82
CA PRO A 268 -15.75 17.12 -7.09
C PRO A 268 -16.33 16.05 -8.01
N ARG A 269 -16.24 14.80 -7.58
CA ARG A 269 -16.69 13.65 -8.37
C ARG A 269 -16.96 12.46 -7.47
N GLU A 270 -18.21 12.02 -7.43
CA GLU A 270 -18.58 10.80 -6.76
C GLU A 270 -18.32 9.57 -7.64
N VAL A 271 -17.76 8.53 -7.02
CA VAL A 271 -17.52 7.21 -7.61
C VAL A 271 -18.07 6.13 -6.69
N LEU A 272 -18.84 5.21 -7.26
CA LEU A 272 -19.22 3.98 -6.57
C LEU A 272 -18.10 2.95 -6.70
N LEU A 273 -17.43 2.62 -5.59
CA LEU A 273 -16.42 1.57 -5.49
C LEU A 273 -17.03 0.25 -4.98
N ASP A 274 -16.83 -0.84 -5.73
CA ASP A 274 -17.24 -2.18 -5.32
C ASP A 274 -16.26 -3.29 -5.75
N GLY A 275 -16.07 -4.29 -4.90
CA GLY A 275 -15.18 -5.44 -5.14
C GLY A 275 -15.87 -6.71 -5.69
N ALA A 276 -16.97 -6.58 -6.44
CA ALA A 276 -17.61 -7.68 -7.14
C ALA A 276 -16.63 -8.41 -8.08
N HIS A 277 -16.53 -9.73 -7.94
CA HIS A 277 -15.49 -10.54 -8.62
C HIS A 277 -15.98 -11.96 -8.99
N ASN A 278 -17.27 -12.20 -8.85
CA ASN A 278 -17.95 -13.43 -9.28
C ASN A 278 -19.37 -13.06 -9.77
N PRO A 279 -20.04 -13.92 -10.56
CA PRO A 279 -21.34 -13.61 -11.13
C PRO A 279 -22.41 -13.22 -10.09
N GLN A 280 -22.41 -13.85 -8.91
CA GLN A 280 -23.40 -13.53 -7.86
C GLN A 280 -23.21 -12.11 -7.29
N SER A 281 -21.97 -11.71 -7.02
CA SER A 281 -21.65 -10.34 -6.57
C SER A 281 -21.88 -9.31 -7.69
N ALA A 282 -21.57 -9.66 -8.94
CA ALA A 282 -21.82 -8.83 -10.11
C ALA A 282 -23.32 -8.58 -10.32
N GLU A 283 -24.17 -9.59 -10.10
CA GLU A 283 -25.62 -9.43 -10.19
C GLU A 283 -26.16 -8.44 -9.13
N VAL A 284 -25.62 -8.48 -7.92
CA VAL A 284 -25.96 -7.52 -6.86
C VAL A 284 -25.56 -6.10 -7.26
N LEU A 285 -24.32 -5.91 -7.73
CA LEU A 285 -23.83 -4.62 -8.20
C LEU A 285 -24.66 -4.12 -9.40
N ALA A 286 -24.96 -4.98 -10.37
CA ALA A 286 -25.78 -4.65 -11.53
C ALA A 286 -27.16 -4.14 -11.13
N ARG A 287 -27.83 -4.81 -10.18
CA ARG A 287 -29.14 -4.35 -9.66
C ARG A 287 -29.04 -3.01 -8.97
N TYR A 288 -27.99 -2.77 -8.18
CA TYR A 288 -27.76 -1.50 -7.52
C TYR A 288 -27.57 -0.38 -8.54
N VAL A 289 -26.64 -0.56 -9.48
CA VAL A 289 -26.35 0.39 -10.56
C VAL A 289 -27.60 0.65 -11.40
N GLN A 290 -28.38 -0.38 -11.73
CA GLN A 290 -29.63 -0.25 -12.49
C GLN A 290 -30.70 0.56 -11.76
N ARG A 291 -30.78 0.47 -10.44
CA ARG A 291 -31.80 1.17 -9.62
C ARG A 291 -31.40 2.61 -9.30
N HIS A 292 -30.12 2.84 -9.02
CA HIS A 292 -29.67 4.07 -8.38
C HIS A 292 -28.80 4.95 -9.27
N LEU A 293 -28.11 4.39 -10.26
CA LEU A 293 -27.18 5.14 -11.11
C LEU A 293 -27.66 5.29 -12.56
N ARG A 294 -28.32 4.27 -13.14
CA ARG A 294 -28.75 4.33 -14.54
C ARG A 294 -29.93 5.28 -14.74
N THR A 295 -29.68 6.36 -15.47
CA THR A 295 -30.71 7.28 -15.98
C THR A 295 -31.03 6.95 -17.43
N ARG A 296 -32.30 7.10 -17.84
CA ARG A 296 -32.74 6.79 -19.20
C ARG A 296 -31.94 7.60 -20.23
N GLY A 297 -31.25 6.92 -21.14
CA GLY A 297 -30.48 7.53 -22.22
C GLY A 297 -29.07 8.00 -21.82
N GLN A 298 -28.61 7.75 -20.59
CA GLN A 298 -27.24 8.04 -20.17
C GLN A 298 -26.46 6.75 -19.91
N PRO A 299 -25.25 6.61 -20.47
CA PRO A 299 -24.40 5.46 -20.21
C PRO A 299 -23.81 5.50 -18.80
N VAL A 300 -23.46 4.33 -18.25
CA VAL A 300 -22.61 4.25 -17.07
C VAL A 300 -21.16 4.16 -17.52
N THR A 301 -20.30 4.92 -16.85
CA THR A 301 -18.86 4.83 -17.06
C THR A 301 -18.25 3.93 -16.01
N TRP A 302 -17.52 2.91 -16.46
CA TRP A 302 -16.90 1.89 -15.63
C TRP A 302 -15.39 2.02 -15.64
N VAL A 303 -14.76 1.92 -14.48
CA VAL A 303 -13.33 1.59 -14.35
C VAL A 303 -13.24 0.15 -13.86
N LEU A 304 -12.63 -0.73 -14.65
CA LEU A 304 -12.61 -2.17 -14.41
C LEU A 304 -11.18 -2.69 -14.25
N ALA A 305 -10.94 -3.40 -13.16
CA ALA A 305 -9.74 -4.20 -12.94
C ALA A 305 -10.13 -5.58 -12.39
N ALA A 306 -9.57 -6.65 -12.96
CA ALA A 306 -9.98 -8.02 -12.63
C ALA A 306 -8.78 -8.97 -12.51
N THR A 307 -8.91 -10.01 -11.68
CA THR A 307 -7.91 -11.07 -11.58
C THR A 307 -8.00 -12.02 -12.77
N GLN A 308 -6.85 -12.38 -13.33
CA GLN A 308 -6.73 -13.36 -14.41
C GLN A 308 -7.38 -14.71 -14.02
N GLY A 309 -8.11 -15.33 -14.96
CA GLY A 309 -8.70 -16.66 -14.79
C GLY A 309 -10.06 -16.67 -14.08
N LYS A 310 -10.64 -15.51 -13.78
CA LYS A 310 -12.03 -15.37 -13.33
C LYS A 310 -12.99 -15.34 -14.52
N ASP A 311 -14.28 -15.66 -14.27
CA ASP A 311 -15.35 -15.65 -15.27
C ASP A 311 -15.76 -14.22 -15.64
N MET A 312 -14.90 -13.55 -16.42
CA MET A 312 -15.13 -12.17 -16.86
C MET A 312 -16.30 -12.05 -17.82
N ASP A 313 -16.54 -13.06 -18.66
CA ASP A 313 -17.68 -13.09 -19.58
C ASP A 313 -19.01 -13.05 -18.81
N GLY A 314 -19.16 -13.94 -17.82
CA GLY A 314 -20.35 -13.97 -16.97
C GLY A 314 -20.52 -12.69 -16.12
N ILE A 315 -19.43 -12.10 -15.64
CA ILE A 315 -19.49 -10.84 -14.86
C ILE A 315 -19.88 -9.66 -15.76
N PHE A 316 -19.29 -9.52 -16.94
CA PHE A 316 -19.53 -8.38 -17.83
C PHE A 316 -20.92 -8.46 -18.46
N GLY A 317 -21.40 -9.65 -18.82
CA GLY A 317 -22.78 -9.84 -19.29
C GLY A 317 -23.84 -9.44 -18.26
N LEU A 318 -23.51 -9.45 -16.97
CA LEU A 318 -24.41 -8.97 -15.90
C LEU A 318 -24.32 -7.46 -15.71
N LEU A 319 -23.11 -6.88 -15.71
CA LEU A 319 -22.86 -5.47 -15.37
C LEU A 319 -23.15 -4.50 -16.53
N LEU A 320 -22.60 -4.79 -17.71
CA LEU A 320 -22.54 -3.86 -18.83
C LEU A 320 -23.87 -3.82 -19.59
N ARG A 321 -24.18 -2.65 -20.16
CA ARG A 321 -25.34 -2.46 -21.03
C ARG A 321 -24.93 -1.73 -22.32
N PRO A 322 -25.73 -1.85 -23.39
CA PRO A 322 -25.47 -1.13 -24.63
C PRO A 322 -25.23 0.36 -24.41
N GLY A 323 -24.07 0.83 -24.87
CA GLY A 323 -23.67 2.24 -24.81
C GLY A 323 -22.80 2.63 -23.61
N ASP A 324 -22.60 1.73 -22.64
CA ASP A 324 -21.68 1.96 -21.51
C ASP A 324 -20.25 2.28 -21.99
N GLN A 325 -19.53 3.01 -21.15
CA GLN A 325 -18.15 3.42 -21.39
C GLN A 325 -17.23 2.68 -20.41
N VAL A 326 -16.05 2.26 -20.84
CA VAL A 326 -15.18 1.40 -20.02
C VAL A 326 -13.72 1.83 -20.12
N ALA A 327 -13.12 2.13 -18.97
CA ALA A 327 -11.68 2.09 -18.79
C ALA A 327 -11.29 0.75 -18.17
N ALA A 328 -10.30 0.08 -18.76
CA ALA A 328 -9.69 -1.11 -18.18
C ALA A 328 -8.30 -0.77 -17.66
N VAL A 329 -7.95 -1.30 -16.48
CA VAL A 329 -6.67 -1.04 -15.83
C VAL A 329 -6.19 -2.28 -15.09
N ARG A 330 -4.87 -2.45 -14.97
CA ARG A 330 -4.25 -3.47 -14.14
C ARG A 330 -4.12 -2.96 -12.71
N PHE A 331 -4.34 -3.86 -11.76
CA PHE A 331 -3.97 -3.62 -10.37
C PHE A 331 -2.51 -4.06 -10.13
N GLY A 332 -1.87 -3.46 -9.13
CA GLY A 332 -0.49 -3.79 -8.73
C GLY A 332 -0.37 -5.15 -8.03
N PRO A 333 0.85 -5.66 -7.83
CA PRO A 333 1.07 -6.94 -7.16
C PRO A 333 0.45 -6.96 -5.76
N VAL A 334 -0.15 -8.10 -5.39
CA VAL A 334 -0.77 -8.27 -4.07
C VAL A 334 0.24 -8.84 -3.09
N ASP A 335 0.45 -8.16 -1.97
CA ASP A 335 1.44 -8.56 -0.96
C ASP A 335 1.22 -10.02 -0.52
N ARG A 336 2.29 -10.80 -0.53
CA ARG A 336 2.33 -12.24 -0.24
C ARG A 336 1.42 -13.13 -1.09
N MET A 337 0.88 -12.64 -2.21
CA MET A 337 0.01 -13.41 -3.10
C MET A 337 0.46 -13.37 -4.57
N PRO A 338 1.67 -13.84 -4.92
CA PRO A 338 2.25 -13.74 -6.28
C PRO A 338 1.47 -14.53 -7.36
N TRP A 339 0.53 -15.40 -6.95
CA TRP A 339 -0.36 -16.11 -7.87
C TRP A 339 -1.57 -15.26 -8.31
N VAL A 340 -1.86 -14.15 -7.62
CA VAL A 340 -2.90 -13.20 -8.03
C VAL A 340 -2.30 -12.28 -9.09
N LYS A 341 -2.74 -12.46 -10.33
CA LYS A 341 -2.27 -11.68 -11.48
C LYS A 341 -3.40 -10.84 -12.04
N PRO A 342 -3.14 -9.58 -12.46
CA PRO A 342 -4.14 -8.80 -13.16
C PRO A 342 -4.45 -9.41 -14.53
N ALA A 343 -5.69 -9.30 -14.96
CA ALA A 343 -6.09 -9.57 -16.34
C ALA A 343 -5.56 -8.46 -17.26
N ASP A 344 -5.38 -8.79 -18.54
CA ASP A 344 -4.89 -7.82 -19.52
C ASP A 344 -6.00 -6.81 -19.89
N PRO A 345 -5.78 -5.48 -19.77
CA PRO A 345 -6.79 -4.48 -20.08
C PRO A 345 -7.37 -4.63 -21.49
N ALA A 346 -6.54 -4.96 -22.49
CA ALA A 346 -7.00 -5.21 -23.85
C ALA A 346 -8.01 -6.38 -23.94
N GLU A 347 -7.80 -7.45 -23.17
CA GLU A 347 -8.74 -8.57 -23.08
C GLU A 347 -10.07 -8.12 -22.44
N LEU A 348 -9.99 -7.35 -21.34
CA LEU A 348 -11.15 -6.80 -20.66
C LEU A 348 -11.96 -5.88 -21.60
N LEU A 349 -11.30 -4.98 -22.33
CA LEU A 349 -12.00 -4.08 -23.26
C LEU A 349 -12.68 -4.85 -24.40
N ARG A 350 -12.02 -5.87 -24.96
CA ARG A 350 -12.63 -6.72 -25.99
C ARG A 350 -13.90 -7.41 -25.49
N LEU A 351 -13.85 -7.97 -24.27
CA LEU A 351 -15.03 -8.56 -23.63
C LEU A 351 -16.10 -7.50 -23.32
N ALA A 352 -15.69 -6.31 -22.88
CA ALA A 352 -16.61 -5.23 -22.57
C ALA A 352 -17.42 -4.80 -23.82
N VAL A 353 -16.75 -4.67 -24.96
CA VAL A 353 -17.39 -4.37 -26.26
C VAL A 353 -18.35 -5.49 -26.68
N GLN A 354 -17.96 -6.75 -26.51
CA GLN A 354 -18.82 -7.90 -26.77
C GLN A 354 -20.13 -7.86 -25.93
N HIS A 355 -20.07 -7.32 -24.71
CA HIS A 355 -21.21 -7.18 -23.80
C HIS A 355 -21.89 -5.80 -23.85
N GLY A 356 -21.62 -5.00 -24.89
CA GLY A 356 -22.38 -3.80 -25.20
C GLY A 356 -21.71 -2.47 -24.86
N ALA A 357 -20.48 -2.47 -24.34
CA ALA A 357 -19.71 -1.23 -24.24
C ALA A 357 -19.48 -0.62 -25.63
N LYS A 358 -19.47 0.71 -25.73
CA LYS A 358 -19.24 1.41 -26.99
C LYS A 358 -17.74 1.38 -27.30
N ASP A 359 -17.36 0.73 -28.40
CA ASP A 359 -15.96 0.56 -28.83
C ASP A 359 -15.16 1.88 -28.84
N ALA A 360 -15.72 2.93 -29.48
CA ALA A 360 -15.15 4.27 -29.52
C ALA A 360 -15.10 5.02 -28.17
N ALA A 361 -15.63 4.42 -27.09
CA ALA A 361 -15.62 4.95 -25.73
C ALA A 361 -15.05 3.92 -24.75
N THR A 362 -13.95 3.29 -25.17
CA THR A 362 -13.10 2.45 -24.34
C THR A 362 -11.74 3.12 -24.11
N HIS A 363 -11.10 2.81 -22.97
CA HIS A 363 -9.78 3.32 -22.63
C HIS A 363 -8.93 2.24 -21.99
N ASP A 364 -7.80 1.93 -22.61
CA ASP A 364 -6.77 1.09 -22.00
C ASP A 364 -5.85 2.00 -21.19
N ALA A 365 -5.91 1.87 -19.87
CA ALA A 365 -5.09 2.66 -18.97
C ALA A 365 -3.79 1.94 -18.57
N GLY A 366 -3.51 0.74 -19.10
CA GLY A 366 -2.37 -0.07 -18.68
C GLY A 366 -2.37 -0.27 -17.18
N ASP A 367 -1.38 0.30 -16.49
CA ASP A 367 -1.21 0.22 -15.04
C ASP A 367 -1.56 1.57 -14.33
N ASP A 368 -2.04 2.57 -15.07
CA ASP A 368 -2.34 3.92 -14.58
C ASP A 368 -3.79 4.06 -14.07
N VAL A 369 -4.02 3.64 -12.82
CA VAL A 369 -5.32 3.77 -12.14
C VAL A 369 -5.80 5.23 -12.08
N LYS A 370 -4.88 6.20 -11.92
CA LYS A 370 -5.23 7.62 -11.88
C LYS A 370 -5.67 8.12 -13.26
N GLY A 371 -4.99 7.69 -14.32
CA GLY A 371 -5.36 7.93 -15.71
C GLY A 371 -6.74 7.36 -16.02
N ALA A 372 -7.00 6.11 -15.62
CA ALA A 372 -8.31 5.47 -15.79
C ALA A 372 -9.44 6.28 -15.13
N LEU A 373 -9.25 6.71 -13.87
CA LEU A 373 -10.22 7.51 -13.13
C LEU A 373 -10.40 8.90 -13.73
N THR A 374 -9.31 9.53 -14.18
CA THR A 374 -9.35 10.85 -14.85
C THR A 374 -10.13 10.78 -16.16
N TRP A 375 -9.82 9.79 -17.00
CA TRP A 375 -10.53 9.55 -18.26
C TRP A 375 -12.01 9.29 -17.99
N ALA A 376 -12.32 8.42 -17.02
CA ALA A 376 -13.69 8.05 -16.71
C ALA A 376 -14.50 9.24 -16.16
N SER A 377 -13.87 10.12 -15.38
CA SER A 377 -14.48 11.36 -14.91
C SER A 377 -14.84 12.30 -16.07
N GLN A 378 -13.94 12.42 -17.06
CA GLN A 378 -14.18 13.25 -18.26
C GLN A 378 -15.23 12.64 -19.19
N ALA A 379 -15.14 11.34 -19.46
CA ALA A 379 -16.01 10.63 -20.39
C ALA A 379 -17.47 10.61 -19.92
N ALA A 380 -17.66 10.55 -18.60
CA ALA A 380 -18.97 10.56 -17.98
C ALA A 380 -19.67 11.93 -18.03
N GLY A 381 -18.94 13.05 -18.13
CA GLY A 381 -19.54 14.40 -18.05
C GLY A 381 -20.31 14.58 -16.73
N ASP A 382 -21.60 14.94 -16.77
CA ASP A 382 -22.48 14.96 -15.58
C ASP A 382 -23.13 13.58 -15.25
N GLY A 383 -22.86 12.55 -16.05
CA GLY A 383 -23.41 11.20 -15.88
C GLY A 383 -22.75 10.39 -14.75
N PRO A 384 -23.28 9.21 -14.41
CA PRO A 384 -22.80 8.37 -13.31
C PRO A 384 -21.43 7.70 -13.58
N LEU A 385 -20.57 7.61 -12.55
CA LEU A 385 -19.27 6.93 -12.58
C LEU A 385 -19.21 5.80 -11.54
N SER A 386 -18.83 4.60 -11.96
CA SER A 386 -18.61 3.44 -11.09
C SER A 386 -17.23 2.83 -11.33
N SER A 387 -16.57 2.41 -10.25
CA SER A 387 -15.28 1.72 -10.25
C SER A 387 -15.45 0.34 -9.62
N CYS A 388 -15.01 -0.69 -10.34
CA CYS A 388 -14.93 -2.06 -9.84
C CYS A 388 -13.48 -2.53 -9.95
N CYS A 389 -12.81 -2.58 -8.80
CA CYS A 389 -11.40 -2.97 -8.70
C CYS A 389 -11.25 -4.21 -7.82
N THR A 390 -10.47 -5.19 -8.29
CA THR A 390 -10.09 -6.37 -7.51
C THR A 390 -8.58 -6.42 -7.19
N SER A 391 -7.99 -5.36 -6.63
CA SER A 391 -6.97 -5.44 -5.54
C SER A 391 -6.31 -4.08 -5.27
N ALA A 392 -5.65 -4.02 -4.10
CA ALA A 392 -4.93 -2.91 -3.51
C ALA A 392 -3.73 -2.41 -4.35
N THR A 393 -3.44 -1.11 -4.26
CA THR A 393 -2.15 -0.52 -4.60
C THR A 393 -1.17 -0.76 -3.44
N MET A 394 0.04 -1.28 -3.70
CA MET A 394 1.05 -1.46 -2.65
C MET A 394 1.50 -0.11 -2.08
N PRO A 395 1.73 -0.01 -0.75
CA PRO A 395 2.43 1.13 -0.19
C PRO A 395 3.88 1.17 -0.71
N PRO A 396 4.46 2.35 -0.93
CA PRO A 396 5.87 2.46 -1.28
C PRO A 396 6.75 1.75 -0.27
N SER A 397 7.74 1.01 -0.75
CA SER A 397 8.66 0.24 0.11
C SER A 397 10.12 0.38 -0.27
N HIS A 398 10.40 1.08 -1.37
CA HIS A 398 11.73 1.29 -1.90
C HIS A 398 12.01 2.78 -2.01
N LEU A 399 13.03 3.25 -1.29
CA LEU A 399 13.51 4.64 -1.39
C LEU A 399 14.65 4.70 -2.40
N VAL A 400 14.55 5.58 -3.40
CA VAL A 400 15.63 5.92 -4.33
C VAL A 400 16.11 7.33 -4.00
N VAL A 401 17.38 7.49 -3.66
CA VAL A 401 17.98 8.80 -3.37
C VAL A 401 18.92 9.16 -4.51
N VAL A 402 18.63 10.27 -5.20
CA VAL A 402 19.58 10.90 -6.11
C VAL A 402 20.19 12.09 -5.40
N CYS A 403 21.50 12.02 -5.16
CA CYS A 403 22.23 13.10 -4.51
C CYS A 403 23.51 13.44 -5.26
N GLY A 404 23.68 14.73 -5.53
CA GLY A 404 24.84 15.29 -6.22
C GLY A 404 25.33 16.53 -5.48
N HIS A 405 26.08 17.39 -6.16
CA HIS A 405 26.60 18.67 -5.63
C HIS A 405 26.76 19.64 -6.81
N ALA A 406 25.67 19.85 -7.55
CA ALA A 406 25.60 20.69 -8.74
C ALA A 406 24.20 21.29 -8.81
N ILE A 407 24.10 22.55 -9.22
CA ILE A 407 22.82 23.26 -9.34
C ILE A 407 22.67 23.71 -10.79
N TRP A 408 21.66 23.18 -11.49
CA TRP A 408 21.28 23.71 -12.79
C TRP A 408 20.42 24.97 -12.60
N LEU A 409 20.89 26.11 -13.12
CA LEU A 409 20.23 27.41 -12.97
C LEU A 409 19.13 27.66 -14.00
N GLY A 410 18.97 26.75 -14.97
CA GLY A 410 18.11 26.95 -16.13
C GLY A 410 18.89 27.47 -17.34
N GLY A 411 18.38 27.16 -18.54
CA GLY A 411 18.94 27.70 -19.77
C GLY A 411 18.44 27.00 -21.04
N PRO A 412 18.74 27.58 -22.22
CA PRO A 412 18.20 27.14 -23.51
C PRO A 412 18.78 25.81 -24.02
N LYS A 413 19.87 25.32 -23.41
CA LYS A 413 20.49 24.03 -23.71
C LYS A 413 20.06 22.94 -22.76
N HIS A 414 19.09 23.20 -21.87
CA HIS A 414 18.46 22.19 -21.01
C HIS A 414 19.47 21.32 -20.26
N GLY A 415 20.53 21.93 -19.72
CA GLY A 415 21.58 21.30 -18.93
C GLY A 415 22.76 20.76 -19.73
N TRP A 416 22.72 20.78 -21.07
CA TRP A 416 23.84 20.31 -21.91
C TRP A 416 24.97 21.32 -22.08
N ASP A 417 24.81 22.54 -21.58
CA ASP A 417 25.84 23.56 -21.52
C ASP A 417 26.25 23.80 -20.07
N GLU A 418 27.55 23.63 -19.78
CA GLU A 418 28.09 23.75 -18.43
C GLU A 418 27.94 25.15 -17.83
N SER A 419 27.84 26.19 -18.67
CA SER A 419 27.54 27.55 -18.20
C SER A 419 26.16 27.71 -17.57
N GLU A 420 25.25 26.75 -17.77
CA GLU A 420 23.94 26.71 -17.11
C GLU A 420 24.02 26.12 -15.69
N TRP A 421 25.18 25.64 -15.27
CA TRP A 421 25.37 24.97 -13.98
C TRP A 421 26.27 25.76 -13.05
N LEU A 422 25.88 25.80 -11.78
CA LEU A 422 26.75 26.19 -10.69
C LEU A 422 27.41 24.94 -10.11
N ILE A 423 28.68 24.75 -10.48
CA ILE A 423 29.54 23.64 -10.04
C ILE A 423 30.87 24.17 -9.51
N GLU A 424 31.50 23.40 -8.63
CA GLU A 424 32.85 23.73 -8.14
C GLU A 424 33.86 23.68 -9.28
N SER A 425 34.91 24.50 -9.20
CA SER A 425 35.98 24.56 -10.21
C SER A 425 36.62 23.18 -10.45
N TYR A 426 36.77 22.36 -9.41
CA TYR A 426 37.33 21.01 -9.54
C TYR A 426 36.38 19.99 -10.18
N LYS A 427 35.09 20.32 -10.36
CA LYS A 427 34.04 19.49 -11.00
C LYS A 427 33.70 19.93 -12.42
N GLN A 428 34.44 20.86 -13.00
CA GLN A 428 34.28 21.25 -14.40
C GLN A 428 34.40 20.02 -15.32
N GLY A 429 33.49 19.92 -16.29
CA GLY A 429 33.30 18.78 -17.18
C GLY A 429 32.41 17.66 -16.64
N GLU A 430 31.88 17.75 -15.42
CA GLU A 430 31.04 16.69 -14.81
C GLU A 430 29.54 16.84 -15.12
N THR A 431 29.12 17.88 -15.83
CA THR A 431 27.69 18.13 -16.14
C THR A 431 26.95 16.97 -16.80
N PRO A 432 27.52 16.20 -17.75
CA PRO A 432 26.88 14.98 -18.25
C PRO A 432 26.68 13.91 -17.18
N THR A 433 27.58 13.83 -16.19
CA THR A 433 27.50 12.84 -15.10
C THR A 433 26.28 13.11 -14.21
N PHE A 434 26.02 14.39 -13.88
CA PHE A 434 24.85 14.77 -13.09
C PHE A 434 23.53 14.53 -13.84
N ILE A 435 23.50 14.74 -15.15
CA ILE A 435 22.35 14.38 -16.00
C ILE A 435 22.08 12.87 -15.92
N GLU A 436 23.12 12.05 -16.00
CA GLU A 436 22.98 10.59 -15.92
C GLU A 436 22.59 10.13 -14.50
N HIS A 437 23.01 10.82 -13.43
CA HIS A 437 22.48 10.56 -12.08
C HIS A 437 20.96 10.77 -12.01
N ILE A 438 20.48 11.89 -12.55
CA ILE A 438 19.04 12.20 -12.58
C ILE A 438 18.28 11.13 -13.38
N LYS A 439 18.78 10.79 -14.57
CA LYS A 439 18.17 9.76 -15.41
C LYS A 439 18.16 8.39 -14.73
N ALA A 440 19.24 7.98 -14.09
CA ALA A 440 19.31 6.68 -13.43
C ALA A 440 18.31 6.57 -12.28
N GLY A 441 18.14 7.62 -11.47
CA GLY A 441 17.10 7.63 -10.44
C GLY A 441 15.68 7.55 -11.01
N LEU A 442 15.40 8.31 -12.06
CA LEU A 442 14.11 8.26 -12.76
C LEU A 442 13.88 6.91 -13.47
N GLN A 443 14.95 6.27 -13.96
CA GLN A 443 14.87 4.96 -14.57
C GLN A 443 14.48 3.90 -13.53
N VAL A 444 15.12 3.91 -12.34
CA VAL A 444 14.72 3.02 -11.24
C VAL A 444 13.26 3.27 -10.86
N LEU A 445 12.84 4.53 -10.76
CA LEU A 445 11.44 4.91 -10.49
C LEU A 445 10.46 4.39 -11.55
N SER A 446 10.85 4.44 -12.83
CA SER A 446 10.02 3.98 -13.95
C SER A 446 9.88 2.46 -14.02
N GLN A 447 10.82 1.72 -13.41
CA GLN A 447 10.91 0.26 -13.49
C GLN A 447 10.41 -0.43 -12.20
N ASP A 448 10.19 0.30 -11.12
CA ASP A 448 9.76 -0.21 -9.83
C ASP A 448 8.59 0.59 -9.26
N ASP A 449 7.40 0.00 -9.27
CA ASP A 449 6.17 0.63 -8.79
C ASP A 449 6.16 0.88 -7.28
N SER A 450 7.01 0.19 -6.52
CA SER A 450 7.18 0.40 -5.07
C SER A 450 8.18 1.51 -4.74
N ALA A 451 8.85 2.07 -5.75
CA ALA A 451 9.87 3.08 -5.59
C ALA A 451 9.29 4.49 -5.40
N VAL A 452 9.92 5.24 -4.49
CA VAL A 452 9.77 6.68 -4.36
C VAL A 452 11.15 7.29 -4.53
N LEU A 453 11.26 8.22 -5.47
CA LEU A 453 12.46 8.96 -5.75
C LEU A 453 12.51 10.22 -4.87
N VAL A 454 13.62 10.43 -4.19
CA VAL A 454 13.94 11.68 -3.50
C VAL A 454 15.12 12.31 -4.23
N PHE A 455 14.91 13.47 -4.85
CA PHE A 455 16.02 14.36 -5.17
C PHE A 455 16.43 15.04 -3.87
N SER A 456 17.68 14.84 -3.45
CA SER A 456 18.17 15.29 -2.15
C SER A 456 19.38 16.19 -2.30
N GLY A 457 19.35 17.32 -1.59
CA GLY A 457 20.44 18.29 -1.50
C GLY A 457 19.90 19.71 -1.34
N GLY A 458 20.40 20.43 -0.34
CA GLY A 458 19.92 21.77 0.00
C GLY A 458 20.59 22.92 -0.76
N PRO A 459 20.19 24.18 -0.49
CA PRO A 459 20.80 25.36 -1.07
C PRO A 459 22.15 25.63 -0.39
N THR A 460 23.21 24.99 -0.89
CA THR A 460 24.57 25.07 -0.29
C THR A 460 25.41 26.23 -0.84
N ARG A 461 24.84 27.07 -1.72
CA ARG A 461 25.53 28.09 -2.51
C ARG A 461 25.04 29.49 -2.16
N PRO A 462 25.92 30.44 -1.78
CA PRO A 462 25.50 31.82 -1.51
C PRO A 462 24.98 32.54 -2.77
N GLU A 463 25.35 32.08 -3.97
CA GLU A 463 24.93 32.67 -5.24
C GLU A 463 23.45 32.45 -5.56
N THR A 464 22.82 31.42 -4.98
CA THR A 464 21.43 31.06 -5.28
C THR A 464 20.74 30.37 -4.11
N ALA A 465 19.46 30.70 -3.89
CA ALA A 465 18.61 29.97 -2.95
C ALA A 465 18.05 28.67 -3.54
N LEU A 466 18.32 28.39 -4.82
CA LEU A 466 17.91 27.15 -5.47
C LEU A 466 18.67 25.97 -4.86
N SER A 467 17.93 24.97 -4.36
CA SER A 467 18.52 23.76 -3.82
C SER A 467 19.00 22.82 -4.92
N GLU A 468 19.98 21.96 -4.62
CA GLU A 468 20.42 20.90 -5.53
C GLU A 468 19.23 20.00 -5.91
N ALA A 469 18.39 19.62 -4.94
CA ALA A 469 17.18 18.84 -5.12
C ALA A 469 16.20 19.46 -6.13
N GLN A 470 15.83 20.73 -5.91
CA GLN A 470 14.92 21.45 -6.81
C GLN A 470 15.53 21.65 -8.19
N SER A 471 16.85 21.87 -8.29
CA SER A 471 17.53 22.00 -9.58
C SER A 471 17.46 20.71 -10.42
N TYR A 472 17.59 19.54 -9.78
CA TYR A 472 17.51 18.23 -10.45
C TYR A 472 16.10 17.94 -10.93
N HIS A 473 15.11 18.28 -10.11
CA HIS A 473 13.70 18.22 -10.49
C HIS A 473 13.39 19.14 -11.68
N ASN A 474 13.87 20.40 -11.66
CA ASN A 474 13.66 21.35 -12.74
C ASN A 474 14.26 20.85 -14.06
N LEU A 475 15.46 20.28 -14.01
CA LEU A 475 16.13 19.75 -15.19
C LEU A 475 15.40 18.52 -15.76
N ALA A 476 14.94 17.63 -14.89
CA ALA A 476 14.15 16.46 -15.27
C ALA A 476 12.84 16.85 -15.95
N LEU A 477 12.16 17.85 -15.40
CA LEU A 477 10.94 18.44 -15.96
C LEU A 477 11.21 19.10 -17.32
N ALA A 478 12.26 19.93 -17.42
CA ALA A 478 12.58 20.67 -18.63
C ALA A 478 12.96 19.77 -19.82
N ASN A 479 13.50 18.58 -19.56
CA ASN A 479 13.85 17.60 -20.59
C ASN A 479 12.79 16.50 -20.79
N GLY A 480 11.71 16.49 -20.00
CA GLY A 480 10.67 15.46 -20.10
C GLY A 480 11.20 14.03 -19.90
N TYR A 481 12.21 13.83 -19.04
CA TYR A 481 12.85 12.53 -18.90
C TYR A 481 11.83 11.44 -18.53
N PHE A 482 11.80 10.39 -19.36
CA PHE A 482 10.91 9.23 -19.23
C PHE A 482 9.41 9.56 -19.21
N ASN A 483 9.00 10.77 -19.62
CA ASN A 483 7.61 11.25 -19.59
C ASN A 483 6.94 11.13 -18.20
N LEU A 484 7.72 11.24 -17.12
CA LEU A 484 7.24 11.06 -15.75
C LEU A 484 6.58 12.31 -15.16
N PHE A 485 6.67 13.45 -15.85
CA PHE A 485 6.13 14.74 -15.39
C PHE A 485 4.98 15.20 -16.29
N PRO A 486 3.90 15.78 -15.73
CA PRO A 486 2.80 16.30 -16.53
C PRO A 486 3.25 17.46 -17.42
N THR A 487 2.82 17.47 -18.68
CA THR A 487 3.07 18.57 -19.62
C THR A 487 2.34 19.83 -19.18
N THR A 488 3.07 20.84 -18.70
CA THR A 488 2.51 22.16 -18.39
C THR A 488 2.56 23.09 -19.60
N SER A 489 1.43 23.69 -19.95
CA SER A 489 1.37 24.83 -20.87
C SER A 489 1.96 26.07 -20.20
N THR A 490 2.89 26.72 -20.89
CA THR A 490 3.57 27.98 -20.51
C THR A 490 2.64 29.16 -20.28
N THR A 491 2.82 29.89 -19.17
CA THR A 491 2.65 31.36 -19.12
C THR A 491 3.61 32.00 -18.10
N THR A 492 4.11 33.17 -18.48
CA THR A 492 5.35 33.84 -18.03
C THR A 492 5.15 34.88 -16.90
N THR A 493 6.21 35.05 -16.09
CA THR A 493 6.69 36.25 -15.36
C THR A 493 5.87 36.95 -14.28
N THR A 494 6.46 37.04 -13.07
CA THR A 494 6.60 38.30 -12.33
C THR A 494 7.80 38.30 -11.38
N THR A 495 8.48 39.45 -11.35
CA THR A 495 9.60 39.88 -10.50
C THR A 495 9.25 39.93 -9.01
N THR A 496 10.21 39.63 -8.11
CA THR A 496 10.13 40.08 -6.71
C THR A 496 11.49 40.19 -6.02
N THR A 497 11.64 41.30 -5.30
CA THR A 497 12.77 41.75 -4.48
C THR A 497 12.83 41.07 -3.10
N LYS A 498 14.03 41.07 -2.49
CA LYS A 498 14.35 40.63 -1.11
C LYS A 498 13.29 41.02 -0.06
N ALA A 499 12.52 40.05 0.43
CA ALA A 499 12.01 39.95 1.81
C ALA A 499 11.32 38.59 1.99
N GLU A 500 11.72 37.86 3.04
CA GLU A 500 11.13 36.62 3.60
C GLU A 500 10.99 35.41 2.66
N LEU A 501 11.53 34.26 3.10
CA LEU A 501 11.26 32.99 2.44
C LEU A 501 9.74 32.75 2.46
N PRO A 502 9.08 32.58 1.30
CA PRO A 502 7.68 32.18 1.28
C PRO A 502 7.55 30.79 1.95
N PRO A 503 6.41 30.50 2.59
CA PRO A 503 6.14 29.14 3.08
C PRO A 503 6.31 28.15 1.93
N PRO A 504 6.78 26.91 2.20
CA PRO A 504 7.05 25.95 1.15
C PRO A 504 5.83 25.83 0.24
N PRO A 505 5.99 25.94 -1.09
CA PRO A 505 4.87 25.72 -2.00
C PRO A 505 4.28 24.34 -1.71
N PRO A 506 2.94 24.16 -1.77
CA PRO A 506 2.38 22.82 -1.68
C PRO A 506 3.06 21.95 -2.75
N PRO A 507 3.56 20.75 -2.42
CA PRO A 507 4.39 20.00 -3.33
C PRO A 507 3.59 19.68 -4.60
N LEU A 508 3.98 20.29 -5.71
CA LEU A 508 3.68 19.81 -7.06
C LEU A 508 4.58 18.60 -7.32
N SER A 509 4.30 17.53 -6.58
CA SER A 509 4.96 16.25 -6.65
C SER A 509 4.02 15.29 -7.37
N THR A 510 4.46 14.73 -8.49
CA THR A 510 3.95 13.42 -8.89
C THR A 510 4.15 12.51 -7.69
N SER A 511 3.12 11.81 -7.20
CA SER A 511 3.05 11.17 -5.87
C SER A 511 4.19 10.21 -5.47
N ARG A 512 5.18 9.98 -6.34
CA ARG A 512 6.39 9.17 -6.15
C ARG A 512 7.73 9.93 -6.33
N ILE A 513 7.74 11.26 -6.48
CA ILE A 513 8.97 12.09 -6.56
C ILE A 513 8.91 13.17 -5.47
N LEU A 514 9.79 13.09 -4.49
CA LEU A 514 9.90 14.04 -3.38
C LEU A 514 11.18 14.88 -3.52
N LEU A 515 11.18 16.05 -2.87
CA LEU A 515 12.36 16.92 -2.76
C LEU A 515 12.78 16.99 -1.29
N GLU A 516 14.05 16.76 -1.00
CA GLU A 516 14.64 17.00 0.31
C GLU A 516 15.69 18.11 0.23
N GLU A 517 15.24 19.33 0.47
CA GLU A 517 16.00 20.56 0.30
C GLU A 517 16.78 20.99 1.57
N ARG A 518 16.74 20.18 2.64
CA ARG A 518 17.43 20.48 3.90
C ARG A 518 18.77 19.76 4.04
N ALA A 519 19.10 18.85 3.13
CA ALA A 519 20.32 18.07 3.19
C ALA A 519 21.56 18.91 2.84
N LEU A 520 22.33 19.31 3.87
CA LEU A 520 23.53 20.13 3.69
C LEU A 520 24.83 19.34 3.51
N ASP A 521 24.76 18.01 3.58
CA ASP A 521 25.90 17.11 3.36
C ASP A 521 25.45 15.72 2.91
N SER A 522 26.41 14.85 2.58
CA SER A 522 26.12 13.50 2.08
C SER A 522 25.45 12.56 3.11
N TYR A 523 25.63 12.81 4.41
CA TYR A 523 24.99 12.02 5.46
C TYR A 523 23.53 12.44 5.61
N SER A 524 23.27 13.75 5.69
CA SER A 524 21.93 14.33 5.73
C SER A 524 21.13 14.01 4.47
N ASN A 525 21.78 13.84 3.31
CA ASN A 525 21.11 13.40 2.09
C ASN A 525 20.36 12.07 2.25
N ILE A 526 20.95 11.12 2.98
CA ILE A 526 20.33 9.81 3.19
C ILE A 526 19.34 9.89 4.36
N LEU A 527 19.77 10.44 5.49
CA LEU A 527 18.96 10.46 6.71
C LEU A 527 17.67 11.28 6.55
N LEU A 528 17.74 12.47 5.96
CA LEU A 528 16.55 13.30 5.75
C LEU A 528 15.64 12.72 4.67
N SER A 529 16.20 12.06 3.65
CA SER A 529 15.39 11.35 2.64
C SER A 529 14.60 10.18 3.24
N LEU A 530 15.18 9.44 4.21
CA LEU A 530 14.44 8.43 4.97
C LEU A 530 13.26 9.05 5.72
N VAL A 531 13.50 10.18 6.40
CA VAL A 531 12.44 10.88 7.16
C VAL A 531 11.38 11.46 6.23
N ALA A 532 11.78 12.02 5.08
CA ALA A 532 10.86 12.51 4.06
C ALA A 532 9.97 11.38 3.52
N PHE A 533 10.55 10.22 3.22
CA PHE A 533 9.78 9.03 2.82
C PHE A 533 8.76 8.65 3.90
N TRP A 534 9.18 8.50 5.15
CA TRP A 534 8.31 8.15 6.27
C TRP A 534 7.15 9.14 6.45
N ARG A 535 7.45 10.45 6.38
CA ARG A 535 6.47 11.53 6.54
C ARG A 535 5.42 11.53 5.43
N HIS A 536 5.83 11.29 4.19
CA HIS A 536 4.94 11.32 3.03
C HIS A 536 4.16 10.01 2.80
N HIS A 537 4.60 8.90 3.41
CA HIS A 537 4.02 7.57 3.19
C HIS A 537 3.51 6.92 4.48
N GLY A 538 2.66 7.65 5.20
CA GLY A 538 1.81 7.08 6.25
C GLY A 538 2.55 6.58 7.50
N GLY A 539 3.81 6.99 7.69
CA GLY A 539 4.62 6.56 8.81
C GLY A 539 5.33 5.21 8.60
N VAL A 540 5.45 4.76 7.35
CA VAL A 540 6.17 3.53 6.98
C VAL A 540 7.60 3.86 6.55
N TRP A 541 8.57 3.08 7.03
CA TRP A 541 9.97 3.21 6.63
C TRP A 541 10.28 2.33 5.41
N PRO A 542 11.18 2.76 4.50
CA PRO A 542 11.49 1.97 3.32
C PRO A 542 12.21 0.68 3.70
N SER A 543 11.81 -0.42 3.06
CA SER A 543 12.42 -1.74 3.22
C SER A 543 13.70 -1.92 2.40
N ARG A 544 13.86 -1.12 1.34
CA ARG A 544 15.01 -1.11 0.43
C ARG A 544 15.43 0.32 0.13
N LEU A 545 16.74 0.53 -0.03
CA LEU A 545 17.33 1.81 -0.39
C LEU A 545 18.18 1.65 -1.66
N THR A 546 17.98 2.51 -2.66
CA THR A 546 18.91 2.67 -3.79
C THR A 546 19.50 4.06 -3.74
N ILE A 547 20.83 4.17 -3.78
CA ILE A 547 21.52 5.46 -3.85
C ILE A 547 22.13 5.62 -5.24
N VAL A 548 21.85 6.75 -5.89
CA VAL A 548 22.44 7.14 -7.16
C VAL A 548 23.40 8.30 -6.93
N SER A 549 24.68 8.08 -7.20
CA SER A 549 25.73 9.11 -7.08
C SER A 549 26.99 8.71 -7.84
N HIS A 550 28.08 9.44 -7.62
CA HIS A 550 29.40 9.06 -8.12
C HIS A 550 29.85 7.70 -7.57
N GLY A 551 30.36 6.83 -8.44
CA GLY A 551 30.86 5.49 -8.11
C GLY A 551 31.89 5.49 -6.98
N PHE A 552 32.90 6.36 -7.07
CA PHE A 552 33.95 6.50 -6.06
C PHE A 552 33.45 6.95 -4.67
N LYS A 553 32.17 7.33 -4.51
CA LYS A 553 31.57 7.67 -3.20
C LYS A 553 30.92 6.47 -2.51
N ARG A 554 30.84 5.30 -3.16
CA ARG A 554 30.13 4.12 -2.65
C ARG A 554 30.55 3.76 -1.23
N GLU A 555 31.85 3.61 -0.96
CA GLU A 555 32.35 3.23 0.38
C GLU A 555 31.85 4.22 1.45
N ARG A 556 31.91 5.52 1.17
CA ARG A 556 31.44 6.54 2.11
C ARG A 556 29.93 6.52 2.29
N LEU A 557 29.15 6.40 1.22
CA LEU A 557 27.68 6.51 1.26
C LEU A 557 27.04 5.23 1.82
N VAL A 558 27.56 4.07 1.45
CA VAL A 558 27.04 2.76 1.87
C VAL A 558 27.70 2.32 3.17
N ASP A 559 29.01 2.07 3.13
CA ASP A 559 29.73 1.45 4.26
C ASP A 559 29.99 2.44 5.41
N GLY A 560 30.02 3.75 5.12
CA GLY A 560 30.03 4.82 6.11
C GLY A 560 28.63 5.22 6.56
N HIS A 561 27.89 5.95 5.72
CA HIS A 561 26.65 6.62 6.15
C HIS A 561 25.50 5.65 6.40
N CYS A 562 25.21 4.70 5.52
CA CYS A 562 24.12 3.75 5.76
C CYS A 562 24.40 2.90 7.00
N ALA A 563 25.66 2.50 7.21
CA ALA A 563 26.09 1.80 8.41
C ALA A 563 25.88 2.66 9.67
N ALA A 564 26.33 3.92 9.67
CA ALA A 564 26.14 4.85 10.79
C ALA A 564 24.66 5.14 11.08
N ILE A 565 23.84 5.31 10.03
CA ILE A 565 22.38 5.50 10.15
C ILE A 565 21.69 4.24 10.70
N GLY A 566 22.32 3.06 10.57
CA GLY A 566 21.78 1.77 10.97
C GLY A 566 20.80 1.19 9.94
N PHE A 567 20.93 1.58 8.66
CA PHE A 567 20.17 0.96 7.57
C PHE A 567 20.85 -0.36 7.14
N PRO A 568 20.13 -1.50 7.04
CA PRO A 568 20.73 -2.79 6.73
C PRO A 568 21.43 -2.76 5.35
N LEU A 569 22.75 -2.97 5.34
CA LEU A 569 23.57 -2.86 4.11
C LEU A 569 23.18 -3.89 3.04
N ASP A 570 22.65 -5.06 3.45
CA ASP A 570 22.09 -6.09 2.56
C ASP A 570 20.83 -5.62 1.80
N ARG A 571 20.27 -4.46 2.18
CA ARG A 571 19.11 -3.83 1.56
C ARG A 571 19.44 -2.52 0.85
N VAL A 572 20.73 -2.20 0.72
CA VAL A 572 21.22 -1.02 0.01
C VAL A 572 21.76 -1.42 -1.36
N ALA A 573 21.15 -0.90 -2.42
CA ALA A 573 21.70 -0.92 -3.76
C ALA A 573 22.39 0.43 -4.06
N PHE A 574 23.41 0.40 -4.92
CA PHE A 574 24.15 1.60 -5.30
C PHE A 574 24.30 1.65 -6.82
N VAL A 575 23.92 2.78 -7.42
CA VAL A 575 24.13 3.06 -8.84
C VAL A 575 25.24 4.09 -8.96
N GLY A 576 26.44 3.62 -9.27
CA GLY A 576 27.64 4.45 -9.40
C GLY A 576 27.87 4.89 -10.83
N ILE A 577 27.86 6.21 -11.07
CA ILE A 577 28.13 6.81 -12.39
C ILE A 577 29.23 7.85 -12.23
N ASN A 578 30.35 7.64 -12.92
CA ASN A 578 31.54 8.48 -12.83
C ASN A 578 31.75 9.35 -14.09
N PRO A 579 32.47 10.48 -13.98
CA PRO A 579 32.90 11.26 -15.13
C PRO A 579 33.84 10.45 -16.03
N PRO A 580 33.89 10.75 -17.33
CA PRO A 580 34.82 10.10 -18.26
C PRO A 580 36.28 10.18 -17.77
N GLY A 581 36.98 9.04 -17.77
CA GLY A 581 38.38 8.94 -17.34
C GLY A 581 38.61 8.66 -15.85
N VAL A 582 37.54 8.55 -15.04
CA VAL A 582 37.61 8.12 -13.63
C VAL A 582 37.15 6.66 -13.54
N VAL A 583 38.08 5.75 -13.24
CA VAL A 583 37.84 4.31 -13.11
C VAL A 583 37.87 3.94 -11.62
N ASP A 584 36.86 3.20 -11.16
CA ASP A 584 36.82 2.62 -9.81
C ASP A 584 37.68 1.34 -9.77
N ASP A 585 38.28 1.05 -8.61
CA ASP A 585 39.12 -0.15 -8.45
C ASP A 585 38.27 -1.44 -8.27
N ASP A 586 36.94 -1.32 -8.14
CA ASP A 586 35.98 -2.43 -7.99
C ASP A 586 34.98 -2.47 -9.17
N ASP A 587 35.18 -3.43 -10.08
CA ASP A 587 34.51 -3.53 -11.40
C ASP A 587 33.04 -4.02 -11.38
N ASP A 588 32.49 -4.46 -10.24
CA ASP A 588 31.28 -5.31 -10.31
C ASP A 588 29.95 -4.56 -10.55
N HIS A 589 29.84 -3.25 -10.28
CA HIS A 589 28.53 -2.54 -10.29
C HIS A 589 28.51 -1.12 -10.91
N CYS A 590 29.52 -0.72 -11.68
CA CYS A 590 29.58 0.61 -12.30
C CYS A 590 29.09 0.62 -13.75
N ILE A 591 28.09 1.45 -14.05
CA ILE A 591 27.71 1.78 -15.43
C ILE A 591 28.63 2.92 -15.88
N THR A 592 29.61 2.61 -16.72
CA THR A 592 30.35 3.65 -17.45
C THR A 592 29.42 4.20 -18.53
N GLY A 593 29.16 5.50 -18.50
CA GLY A 593 28.19 6.14 -19.38
C GLY A 593 28.56 5.99 -20.86
N THR A 594 27.76 5.24 -21.62
CA THR A 594 27.16 5.57 -22.93
C THR A 594 26.68 4.29 -23.62
N GLY A 595 25.37 4.16 -23.83
CA GLY A 595 24.78 3.18 -24.74
C GLY A 595 24.96 3.55 -26.21
N VAL A 596 26.16 3.97 -26.62
CA VAL A 596 26.55 4.16 -28.02
C VAL A 596 27.94 3.57 -28.18
N GLY A 597 28.02 2.40 -28.81
CA GLY A 597 29.21 1.86 -29.46
C GLY A 597 30.50 1.78 -28.62
N SER A 598 30.89 0.56 -28.29
CA SER A 598 32.28 0.25 -27.91
C SER A 598 33.27 0.94 -28.85
N LEU A 599 33.99 1.93 -28.33
CA LEU A 599 35.31 2.33 -28.80
C LEU A 599 36.20 2.35 -27.58
N ALA A 600 36.82 1.20 -27.31
CA ALA A 600 37.95 1.11 -26.42
C ALA A 600 39.05 2.04 -26.97
N VAL A 601 39.24 3.20 -26.32
CA VAL A 601 40.46 3.98 -26.47
C VAL A 601 41.34 3.62 -25.27
N GLY A 602 42.32 2.76 -25.54
CA GLY A 602 43.35 2.42 -24.57
C GLY A 602 44.21 3.62 -24.21
N GLY A 603 44.69 3.60 -22.96
CA GLY A 603 45.91 4.31 -22.55
C GLY A 603 45.70 5.69 -21.95
N GLY A 604 46.05 5.83 -20.67
CA GLY A 604 46.30 7.14 -20.05
C GLY A 604 46.13 7.11 -18.54
N GLY A 605 47.24 6.96 -17.81
CA GLY A 605 47.26 6.95 -16.35
C GLY A 605 46.55 8.17 -15.74
N GLY A 606 45.85 7.94 -14.62
CA GLY A 606 45.10 8.95 -13.88
C GLY A 606 45.91 10.24 -13.71
N GLY A 607 45.46 11.28 -14.42
CA GLY A 607 46.01 12.62 -14.34
C GLY A 607 45.93 13.19 -12.93
N GLU A 608 46.59 14.34 -12.70
CA GLU A 608 46.65 15.04 -11.41
C GLU A 608 45.27 15.23 -10.76
N LYS A 609 44.26 15.57 -11.57
CA LYS A 609 42.84 15.70 -11.18
C LYS A 609 42.26 14.42 -10.55
N GLY A 610 42.57 13.24 -11.10
CA GLY A 610 42.11 11.95 -10.56
C GLY A 610 42.76 11.60 -9.23
N ARG A 611 44.04 11.95 -9.02
CA ARG A 611 44.76 11.71 -7.76
C ARG A 611 44.29 12.64 -6.65
N GLU A 612 44.05 13.90 -6.97
CA GLU A 612 43.51 14.89 -6.02
C GLU A 612 42.08 14.50 -5.57
N MET A 613 41.23 14.06 -6.51
CA MET A 613 39.90 13.54 -6.22
C MET A 613 39.96 12.32 -5.29
N LYS A 614 40.81 11.32 -5.57
CA LYS A 614 40.99 10.13 -4.70
C LYS A 614 41.44 10.54 -3.29
N ARG A 615 42.38 11.49 -3.15
CA ARG A 615 42.83 12.01 -1.83
C ARG A 615 41.69 12.69 -1.07
N GLY A 616 40.89 13.53 -1.73
CA GLY A 616 39.75 14.21 -1.11
C GLY A 616 38.65 13.25 -0.65
N VAL A 617 38.38 12.21 -1.43
CA VAL A 617 37.43 11.13 -1.06
C VAL A 617 37.92 10.36 0.16
N GLN A 618 39.20 9.97 0.18
CA GLN A 618 39.79 9.20 1.27
C GLN A 618 39.88 10.02 2.57
N LEU A 619 40.22 11.31 2.48
CA LEU A 619 40.19 12.23 3.62
C LEU A 619 38.77 12.37 4.19
N ALA A 620 37.78 12.61 3.33
CA ALA A 620 36.39 12.72 3.77
C ALA A 620 35.91 11.41 4.42
N LEU A 621 36.23 10.26 3.84
CA LEU A 621 35.92 8.96 4.41
C LEU A 621 36.54 8.78 5.80
N GLY A 622 37.80 9.17 5.99
CA GLY A 622 38.46 9.12 7.30
C GLY A 622 37.72 9.95 8.36
N GLN A 623 37.32 11.17 8.01
CA GLN A 623 36.56 12.05 8.91
C GLN A 623 35.21 11.46 9.32
N TRP A 624 34.49 10.86 8.37
CA TRP A 624 33.21 10.19 8.67
C TRP A 624 33.38 8.85 9.40
N LYS A 625 34.53 8.19 9.31
CA LYS A 625 34.84 7.01 10.15
C LYS A 625 35.08 7.42 11.61
N GLU A 626 35.68 8.58 11.85
CA GLU A 626 35.91 9.12 13.20
C GLU A 626 34.68 9.79 13.82
N ASP A 627 33.83 10.42 12.99
CA ASP A 627 32.58 11.07 13.39
C ASP A 627 31.40 10.60 12.51
N PRO A 628 30.86 9.39 12.79
CA PRO A 628 29.86 8.73 11.93
C PRO A 628 28.53 9.46 11.80
N HIS A 629 28.19 10.31 12.76
CA HIS A 629 26.96 11.12 12.75
C HIS A 629 27.21 12.59 12.37
N GLY A 630 28.47 12.99 12.12
CA GLY A 630 28.82 14.34 11.70
C GLY A 630 28.47 15.40 12.75
N VAL A 631 28.65 15.08 14.04
CA VAL A 631 28.33 15.96 15.18
C VAL A 631 29.58 16.58 15.81
N GLY A 632 30.75 16.07 15.47
CA GLY A 632 32.05 16.61 15.85
C GLY A 632 32.29 17.99 15.23
N GLU A 633 33.20 18.75 15.84
CA GLU A 633 33.43 20.17 15.52
C GLU A 633 33.75 20.40 14.04
N GLU A 634 34.56 19.53 13.43
CA GLU A 634 34.97 19.67 12.03
C GLU A 634 33.80 19.48 11.05
N LEU A 635 33.09 18.34 11.14
CA LEU A 635 31.98 18.04 10.21
C LEU A 635 30.77 18.95 10.46
N ALA A 636 30.45 19.22 11.72
CA ALA A 636 29.42 20.20 12.07
C ALA A 636 29.80 21.62 11.61
N GLY A 637 31.08 21.97 11.68
CA GLY A 637 31.63 23.23 11.15
C GLY A 637 31.44 23.34 9.64
N LYS A 638 31.78 22.29 8.88
CA LYS A 638 31.53 22.23 7.42
C LYS A 638 30.05 22.35 7.08
N ARG A 639 29.16 21.72 7.86
CA ARG A 639 27.72 21.83 7.69
C ARG A 639 27.23 23.26 7.92
N ARG A 640 27.69 23.93 8.99
CA ARG A 640 27.38 25.35 9.27
C ARG A 640 27.85 26.26 8.15
N ALA A 641 29.06 26.05 7.64
CA ALA A 641 29.61 26.84 6.53
C ALA A 641 28.78 26.71 5.23
N ARG A 642 28.17 25.54 4.99
CA ARG A 642 27.26 25.32 3.85
C ARG A 642 25.84 25.84 4.08
N ASN A 643 25.46 26.19 5.31
CA ASN A 643 24.11 26.65 5.64
C ASN A 643 23.90 28.15 5.44
N CYS A 644 24.29 28.69 4.28
CA CYS A 644 24.23 30.12 4.01
C CYS A 644 22.80 30.71 3.97
N TRP A 645 21.78 29.84 3.86
CA TRP A 645 20.37 30.22 3.82
C TRP A 645 19.58 29.87 5.11
N GLY A 646 20.25 29.42 6.17
CA GLY A 646 19.62 29.21 7.49
C GLY A 646 18.61 28.06 7.52
N VAL A 647 18.82 27.02 6.72
CA VAL A 647 17.94 25.86 6.64
C VAL A 647 17.98 25.06 7.95
N HIS A 648 16.81 24.78 8.53
CA HIS A 648 16.73 24.04 9.79
C HIS A 648 17.21 22.59 9.62
N GLN A 649 17.82 22.04 10.66
CA GLN A 649 18.42 20.69 10.67
C GLN A 649 17.74 19.76 11.69
N ARG A 650 16.48 20.01 12.00
CA ARG A 650 15.64 19.07 12.76
C ARG A 650 15.11 17.97 11.84
N LEU A 651 15.13 16.74 12.34
CA LEU A 651 14.57 15.57 11.66
C LEU A 651 13.05 15.61 11.75
N PHE A 652 12.52 15.88 12.95
CA PHE A 652 11.09 15.92 13.25
C PHE A 652 10.61 17.33 13.61
N VAL A 653 9.36 17.63 13.29
CA VAL A 653 8.69 18.92 13.53
C VAL A 653 8.38 19.09 15.02
N ASP A 654 7.96 18.01 15.68
CA ASP A 654 7.64 17.98 17.10
C ASP A 654 7.94 16.63 17.76
N GLU A 655 7.83 16.60 19.09
CA GLU A 655 8.09 15.41 19.92
C GLU A 655 7.11 14.26 19.62
N GLY A 656 5.86 14.56 19.27
CA GLY A 656 4.89 13.54 18.91
C GLY A 656 5.20 12.87 17.57
N GLU A 657 5.70 13.63 16.58
CA GLU A 657 6.19 13.08 15.31
C GLU A 657 7.42 12.20 15.55
N ARG A 658 8.36 12.65 16.38
CA ARG A 658 9.52 11.84 16.81
C ARG A 658 9.10 10.53 17.47
N GLU A 659 8.15 10.56 18.40
CA GLU A 659 7.67 9.34 19.08
C GLU A 659 7.02 8.36 18.11
N ARG A 660 6.15 8.84 17.20
CA ARG A 660 5.54 8.00 16.15
C ARG A 660 6.57 7.43 15.19
N SER A 661 7.66 8.16 14.96
CA SER A 661 8.74 7.73 14.07
C SER A 661 9.44 6.48 14.60
N GLY A 662 9.52 6.32 15.92
CA GLY A 662 10.28 5.25 16.57
C GLY A 662 11.80 5.41 16.47
N VAL A 663 12.29 6.59 16.05
CA VAL A 663 13.72 6.91 15.91
C VAL A 663 14.21 7.67 17.14
N ASP A 664 15.23 7.13 17.82
CA ASP A 664 15.86 7.83 18.94
C ASP A 664 16.84 8.88 18.44
N VAL A 665 16.54 10.14 18.78
CA VAL A 665 17.35 11.32 18.45
C VAL A 665 17.66 12.12 19.70
N ARG A 666 18.79 12.82 19.68
CA ARG A 666 19.16 13.84 20.68
C ARG A 666 19.17 15.22 20.02
N VAL A 667 18.69 16.21 20.76
CA VAL A 667 18.78 17.62 20.34
C VAL A 667 20.17 18.13 20.73
N LEU A 668 20.89 18.71 19.77
CA LEU A 668 22.21 19.30 19.96
C LEU A 668 22.09 20.75 20.45
N ALA A 669 23.20 21.32 20.92
CA ALA A 669 23.25 22.69 21.45
C ALA A 669 22.81 23.76 20.44
N ASP A 670 22.97 23.49 19.14
CA ASP A 670 22.54 24.38 18.05
C ASP A 670 21.08 24.14 17.61
N GLY A 671 20.33 23.30 18.33
CA GLY A 671 18.92 22.99 18.07
C GLY A 671 18.68 21.99 16.94
N SER A 672 19.75 21.48 16.30
CA SER A 672 19.67 20.38 15.33
C SER A 672 19.46 19.03 16.03
N GLU A 673 19.03 18.03 15.29
CA GLU A 673 18.81 16.68 15.82
C GLU A 673 19.83 15.70 15.23
N SER A 674 20.41 14.87 16.10
CA SER A 674 21.29 13.77 15.72
C SER A 674 20.71 12.45 16.19
N LEU A 675 20.94 11.42 15.40
CA LEU A 675 20.74 10.03 15.82
C LEU A 675 21.50 9.74 17.13
N VAL A 676 20.88 9.00 18.05
CA VAL A 676 21.52 8.49 19.27
C VAL A 676 22.21 7.17 18.96
N GLU A 677 23.50 7.05 19.26
CA GLU A 677 24.25 5.80 19.06
C GLU A 677 23.63 4.64 19.85
N GLY A 678 23.41 3.50 19.19
CA GLY A 678 22.69 2.36 19.77
C GLY A 678 21.18 2.59 20.03
N GLY A 679 20.66 3.77 19.69
CA GLY A 679 19.25 4.11 19.83
C GLY A 679 18.36 3.36 18.82
N ARG A 680 17.04 3.35 19.07
CA ARG A 680 16.05 2.67 18.25
C ARG A 680 16.08 3.15 16.80
N ARG A 681 16.11 2.19 15.87
CA ARG A 681 16.00 2.36 14.41
C ARG A 681 14.92 1.43 13.87
N PRO A 682 13.74 1.94 13.49
CA PRO A 682 12.66 1.11 12.96
C PRO A 682 13.02 0.37 11.67
N TRP A 683 14.01 0.89 10.92
CA TRP A 683 14.55 0.26 9.71
C TRP A 683 15.72 -0.70 9.98
N GLY A 684 16.30 -0.70 11.18
CA GLY A 684 17.40 -1.58 11.57
C GLY A 684 16.91 -3.01 11.86
N ARG A 685 17.82 -3.98 11.89
CA ARG A 685 17.53 -5.27 12.53
C ARG A 685 17.40 -5.02 14.03
N GLY A 686 16.27 -5.42 14.63
CA GLY A 686 16.13 -5.51 16.08
C GLY A 686 17.12 -6.50 16.69
#